data_AF-A0A0N4U1W7-F1
#
_entry.id   AF-A0A0N4U1W7-F1
#
_cell.length_a   1.000
_cell.length_b   1.000
_cell.length_c   1.000
_cell.angle_alpha   90.00
_cell.angle_beta   90.00
_cell.angle_gamma   90.00
#
_symmetry.space_group_name_H-M   'P 1'
#
loop_
_entity.id
_entity.type
_entity.pdbx_description
1 polymer ?
#
loop_
_entity_poly.entity_id
_entity_poly.type
_entity_poly.pdbx_seq_one_letter_code
_entity_poly.pdbx_strand_id
1 'polypeptide(L)'
;MSRGIGAINSAGDYFWIERNADVVGRGGFGQVYKGRNRNTGAFVAVKTCVFNDDFAHNHEIKLLRQFDSPYIIKYIDTQVVNDGSGRLAIIMELANTNLRDELNKIENYFGIPYRMLILLIAHLERGLSYLNERLIAHRDVKPANILICYSNNSPVFKLCDFGGSRIIESQSQPLNSICGTPGYLNEYLTANLALKSKALVYTKDECDLWALGCTIFECATGILPFLPAKGPMDTATMHKMMTNRPADAISGFTTEDGTIIWQKELPLDRCTYPKNFQRILCEFIRKLFDRRASTKLSFAMFSAMAVELTTLRIINLINVNTLSVEEFFDVSSAKYFERFNLDQYLRQISGSNSTSCLLFLPLGSTSVLHRTMHCVGRSNDIVSIGYWTDNATLKVDIHPSNHLNVSAITLENLLHSNRELKHAAANVLCLEKKIIEFGEFIQEVILFCRKFWITLSKTLECIVKDLNKAKLLLKAIALQSSVLGFCQRSNMERQAVINNAKQVENELLIIEEKLREIREMMAQLRSDIGNLDTIEISLPSFRKDFIENILRNKIIRSSSTILNSVENLLENADCRFIYNALRKAINLYEKTSSATEQIFKKRIEMVIRNIFDLPANLNKVKKQLAESMELIAVTHETNEHRFELILGQSNYSNNSSSNSTICNYELKDGKSNLKDTELKNLQLKNLDSNSAFYLNLQKTNSQLRNLLLETLNDALGKRREASDSMKETEKMLVELNRIFPLSK
;
A
#
# COMPACT_ATOMS: atom_id res chain seq x y z
N MET A 1 5.17 40.21 47.66
CA MET A 1 5.04 40.96 46.39
C MET A 1 4.23 40.11 45.42
N SER A 2 3.07 40.57 44.98
CA SER A 2 2.37 39.95 43.84
C SER A 2 3.27 40.08 42.61
N ARG A 3 3.86 38.98 42.13
CA ARG A 3 4.67 38.99 40.91
C ARG A 3 3.81 39.54 39.77
N GLY A 4 4.23 40.67 39.19
CA GLY A 4 3.52 41.26 38.06
C GLY A 4 3.50 40.25 36.92
N ILE A 5 2.29 39.87 36.47
CA ILE A 5 2.09 39.06 35.28
C ILE A 5 2.84 39.76 34.13
N GLY A 6 3.84 39.09 33.55
CA GLY A 6 4.68 39.66 32.48
C GLY A 6 6.08 40.14 32.86
N ALA A 7 6.59 39.83 34.06
CA ALA A 7 8.00 40.04 34.38
C ALA A 7 8.92 39.19 33.45
N ILE A 8 9.97 39.83 32.92
CA ILE A 8 11.04 39.15 32.19
C ILE A 8 11.93 38.47 33.21
N ASN A 9 11.97 37.13 33.17
CA ASN A 9 12.89 36.33 33.95
C ASN A 9 14.13 36.04 33.10
N SER A 10 15.25 35.80 33.77
CA SER A 10 16.49 35.38 33.11
C SER A 10 17.29 34.42 33.96
N ALA A 11 18.10 33.60 33.31
CA ALA A 11 19.04 32.70 33.94
C ALA A 11 20.26 32.58 33.02
N GLY A 12 21.40 33.14 33.44
CA GLY A 12 22.58 33.29 32.58
C GLY A 12 22.26 33.99 31.24
N ASP A 13 22.58 33.32 30.13
CA ASP A 13 22.35 33.76 28.76
C ASP A 13 20.91 33.57 28.26
N TYR A 14 19.98 33.14 29.11
CA TYR A 14 18.61 32.84 28.69
C TYR A 14 17.61 33.78 29.35
N PHE A 15 16.54 34.10 28.63
CA PHE A 15 15.42 34.89 29.15
C PHE A 15 14.08 34.37 28.63
N TRP A 16 13.04 34.55 29.45
CA TRP A 16 11.66 34.19 29.13
C TRP A 16 10.71 35.13 29.88
N ILE A 17 9.43 35.10 29.51
CA ILE A 17 8.40 35.89 30.17
C ILE A 17 7.42 34.93 30.83
N GLU A 18 7.12 35.14 32.12
CA GLU A 18 6.11 34.34 32.83
C GLU A 18 4.70 34.87 32.49
N ARG A 19 4.27 34.63 31.25
CA ARG A 19 2.89 34.86 30.77
C ARG A 19 2.24 33.52 30.44
N ASN A 20 0.93 33.41 30.66
CA ASN A 20 0.17 32.23 30.24
C ASN A 20 0.35 31.89 28.74
N ALA A 21 0.56 32.89 27.88
CA ALA A 21 0.79 32.70 26.45
C ALA A 21 2.14 32.07 26.11
N ASP A 22 3.13 32.19 27.00
CA ASP A 22 4.48 31.63 26.82
C ASP A 22 4.63 30.27 27.53
N VAL A 23 3.62 29.84 28.29
CA VAL A 23 3.58 28.49 28.88
C VAL A 23 3.39 27.47 27.77
N VAL A 24 4.38 26.62 27.58
CA VAL A 24 4.34 25.51 26.61
C VAL A 24 4.00 24.16 27.28
N GLY A 25 4.07 24.10 28.61
CA GLY A 25 3.68 22.91 29.37
C GLY A 25 3.54 23.20 30.87
N ARG A 26 2.60 22.50 31.51
CA ARG A 26 2.42 22.49 32.98
C ARG A 26 2.55 21.05 33.47
N GLY A 27 3.45 20.82 34.42
CA GLY A 27 3.67 19.49 35.03
C GLY A 27 3.65 19.57 36.56
N GLY A 28 3.75 18.40 37.22
CA GLY A 28 3.79 18.32 38.69
C GLY A 28 5.04 18.98 39.30
N PHE A 29 6.13 19.05 38.53
CA PHE A 29 7.43 19.57 38.97
C PHE A 29 7.67 21.05 38.65
N GLY A 30 6.78 21.69 37.88
CA GLY A 30 6.92 23.09 37.50
C GLY A 30 6.22 23.48 36.21
N GLN A 31 6.55 24.68 35.73
CA GLN A 31 6.07 25.23 34.46
C GLN A 31 7.22 25.26 33.45
N VAL A 32 6.88 25.00 32.19
CA VAL A 32 7.81 25.12 31.06
C VAL A 32 7.39 26.32 30.23
N TYR A 33 8.32 27.23 30.02
CA TYR A 33 8.12 28.46 29.24
C TYR A 33 8.92 28.43 27.95
N LYS A 34 8.38 29.07 26.92
CA LYS A 34 9.16 29.45 25.74
C LYS A 34 10.13 30.58 26.11
N GLY A 35 11.42 30.33 25.89
CA GLY A 35 12.49 31.30 26.12
C GLY A 35 13.32 31.56 24.87
N ARG A 36 14.35 32.38 25.03
CA ARG A 36 15.38 32.65 24.01
C ARG A 36 16.77 32.67 24.62
N ASN A 37 17.74 32.19 23.85
CA ASN A 37 19.16 32.46 24.10
C ASN A 37 19.50 33.89 23.67
N ARG A 38 20.10 34.69 24.55
CA ARG A 38 20.46 36.10 24.33
C ARG A 38 21.51 36.27 23.24
N ASN A 39 22.45 35.33 23.15
CA ASN A 39 23.60 35.43 22.27
C ASN A 39 23.25 34.99 20.85
N THR A 40 22.48 33.91 20.69
CA THR A 40 22.14 33.33 19.38
C THR A 40 20.75 33.72 18.87
N GLY A 41 19.86 34.22 19.73
CA GLY A 41 18.45 34.47 19.41
C GLY A 41 17.60 33.20 19.26
N ALA A 42 18.20 32.01 19.42
CA ALA A 42 17.51 30.73 19.26
C ALA A 42 16.42 30.55 20.33
N PHE A 43 15.27 30.00 19.93
CA PHE A 43 14.21 29.63 20.86
C PHE A 43 14.57 28.38 21.66
N VAL A 44 14.20 28.38 22.94
CA VAL A 44 14.44 27.28 23.89
C VAL A 44 13.20 27.02 24.74
N ALA A 45 13.13 25.85 25.36
CA ALA A 45 12.19 25.56 26.44
C ALA A 45 12.90 25.74 27.79
N VAL A 46 12.27 26.44 28.72
CA VAL A 46 12.81 26.74 30.06
C VAL A 46 11.88 26.11 31.10
N LYS A 47 12.32 25.03 31.74
CA LYS A 47 11.61 24.40 32.87
C LYS A 47 12.08 25.04 34.17
N THR A 48 11.18 25.67 34.91
CA THR A 48 11.47 26.31 36.20
C THR A 48 10.74 25.59 37.33
N CYS A 49 11.43 25.40 38.46
CA CYS A 49 10.85 24.76 39.65
C CYS A 49 9.93 25.72 40.43
N VAL A 50 8.90 25.17 41.07
CA VAL A 50 8.11 25.90 42.09
C VAL A 50 8.61 25.61 43.50
N PHE A 51 9.11 24.40 43.74
CA PHE A 51 9.57 23.92 45.04
C PHE A 51 11.10 23.67 45.02
N ASN A 52 11.77 23.97 46.13
CA ASN A 52 13.17 23.59 46.39
C ASN A 52 13.28 22.07 46.67
N ASP A 53 12.75 21.22 45.79
CA ASP A 53 13.12 19.80 45.77
C ASP A 53 14.39 19.64 44.95
N ASP A 54 15.50 20.08 45.55
CA ASP A 54 16.82 20.06 44.92
C ASP A 54 17.24 18.63 44.54
N PHE A 55 16.73 17.60 45.23
CA PHE A 55 17.14 16.22 44.97
C PHE A 55 16.55 15.67 43.67
N ALA A 56 15.23 15.74 43.48
CA ALA A 56 14.58 15.24 42.27
C ALA A 56 15.06 15.98 41.02
N HIS A 57 15.26 17.30 41.11
CA HIS A 57 15.76 18.11 40.00
C HIS A 57 17.24 17.85 39.67
N ASN A 58 18.11 17.74 40.67
CA ASN A 58 19.51 17.37 40.41
C ASN A 58 19.61 15.98 39.77
N HIS A 59 18.71 15.05 40.12
CA HIS A 59 18.62 13.76 39.46
C HIS A 59 18.22 13.89 37.98
N GLU A 60 17.17 14.66 37.69
CA GLU A 60 16.72 14.91 36.31
C GLU A 60 17.83 15.56 35.47
N ILE A 61 18.51 16.59 36.00
CA ILE A 61 19.63 17.26 35.32
C ILE A 61 20.77 16.28 35.05
N LYS A 62 21.10 15.42 36.01
CA LYS A 62 22.16 14.40 35.85
C LYS A 62 21.82 13.43 34.72
N LEU A 63 20.57 12.99 34.61
CA LEU A 63 20.11 12.12 33.52
C LEU A 63 20.13 12.84 32.17
N LEU A 64 19.48 14.00 32.09
CA LEU A 64 19.37 14.79 30.87
C LEU A 64 20.72 15.14 30.26
N ARG A 65 21.74 15.44 31.07
CA ARG A 65 23.12 15.71 30.62
C ARG A 65 23.80 14.52 29.94
N GLN A 66 23.37 13.30 30.25
CA GLN A 66 23.96 12.07 29.73
C GLN A 66 23.27 11.58 28.45
N PHE A 67 22.12 12.18 28.11
CA PHE A 67 21.34 11.77 26.95
C PHE A 67 21.84 12.43 25.67
N ASP A 68 22.14 11.58 24.70
CA ASP A 68 22.47 11.90 23.33
C ASP A 68 21.67 10.96 22.42
N SER A 69 20.42 11.36 22.13
CA SER A 69 19.49 10.59 21.29
C SER A 69 18.52 11.55 20.59
N PRO A 70 18.25 11.36 19.29
CA PRO A 70 17.27 12.18 18.57
C PRO A 70 15.81 11.93 19.01
N TYR A 71 15.56 10.89 19.80
CA TYR A 71 14.23 10.49 20.31
C TYR A 71 14.04 10.81 21.79
N ILE A 72 14.96 11.58 22.38
CA ILE A 72 14.87 12.14 23.72
C ILE A 72 15.07 13.66 23.61
N ILE A 73 14.38 14.43 24.44
CA ILE A 73 14.51 15.88 24.47
C ILE A 73 15.96 16.31 24.72
N LYS A 74 16.51 17.18 23.87
CA LYS A 74 17.88 17.65 23.99
C LYS A 74 18.04 18.63 25.14
N TYR A 75 18.89 18.25 26.10
CA TYR A 75 19.42 19.15 27.12
C TYR A 75 20.36 20.18 26.47
N ILE A 76 20.24 21.45 26.88
CA ILE A 76 21.13 22.53 26.45
C ILE A 76 21.98 23.01 27.62
N ASP A 77 21.35 23.38 28.74
CA ASP A 77 22.05 23.99 29.87
C ASP A 77 21.22 23.94 31.17
N THR A 78 21.85 24.28 32.30
CA THR A 78 21.20 24.54 33.58
C THR A 78 21.77 25.80 34.20
N GLN A 79 20.90 26.76 34.50
CA GLN A 79 21.29 28.07 35.04
C GLN A 79 20.47 28.42 36.27
N VAL A 80 21.01 29.25 37.16
CA VAL A 80 20.27 29.80 38.30
C VAL A 80 19.40 30.97 37.81
N VAL A 81 18.15 31.03 38.26
CA VAL A 81 17.23 32.13 37.94
C VAL A 81 17.68 33.41 38.64
N ASN A 82 17.81 34.50 37.87
CA ASN A 82 18.22 35.84 38.30
C ASN A 82 17.08 36.61 39.01
N ASP A 83 16.39 35.97 39.96
CA ASP A 83 15.34 36.57 40.79
C ASP A 83 15.65 36.51 42.29
N GLY A 84 16.88 36.12 42.64
CA GLY A 84 17.32 35.95 44.03
C GLY A 84 16.74 34.71 44.73
N SER A 85 15.91 33.90 44.05
CA SER A 85 15.30 32.71 44.66
C SER A 85 16.24 31.52 44.77
N GLY A 86 17.37 31.53 44.04
CA GLY A 86 18.29 30.39 43.94
C GLY A 86 17.75 29.21 43.12
N ARG A 87 16.55 29.33 42.53
CA ARG A 87 15.94 28.28 41.73
C ARG A 87 16.78 27.97 40.49
N LEU A 88 16.81 26.70 40.10
CA LEU A 88 17.41 26.27 38.84
C LEU A 88 16.39 26.34 37.68
N ALA A 89 16.90 26.65 36.50
CA ALA A 89 16.20 26.60 35.23
C ALA A 89 16.90 25.57 34.33
N ILE A 90 16.15 24.56 33.89
CA ILE A 90 16.63 23.59 32.89
C ILE A 90 16.30 24.13 31.50
N ILE A 91 17.33 24.29 30.68
CA ILE A 91 17.23 24.78 29.31
C ILE A 91 17.29 23.59 28.36
N MET A 92 16.29 23.47 27.50
CA MET A 92 16.13 22.39 26.54
C MET A 92 15.80 22.95 25.14
N GLU A 93 15.95 22.13 24.11
CA GLU A 93 15.40 22.47 22.79
C GLU A 93 13.88 22.71 22.89
N LEU A 94 13.35 23.59 22.04
CA LEU A 94 11.91 23.86 21.98
C LEU A 94 11.23 22.94 20.96
N ALA A 95 10.31 22.10 21.43
CA ALA A 95 9.44 21.31 20.56
C ALA A 95 8.28 22.17 19.98
N ASN A 96 7.67 21.70 18.89
CA ASN A 96 6.54 22.39 18.26
C ASN A 96 5.23 22.19 19.05
N THR A 97 5.00 20.98 19.55
CA THR A 97 3.84 20.61 20.39
C THR A 97 4.16 19.33 21.17
N ASN A 98 3.19 18.80 21.93
CA ASN A 98 3.22 17.46 22.50
C ASN A 98 2.05 16.61 21.95
N LEU A 99 2.12 15.30 22.14
CA LEU A 99 1.14 14.35 21.62
C LEU A 99 -0.23 14.48 22.31
N ARG A 100 -0.31 14.95 23.56
CA ARG A 100 -1.59 15.27 24.21
C ARG A 100 -2.32 16.40 23.50
N ASP A 101 -1.61 17.48 23.18
CA ASP A 101 -2.19 18.62 22.46
C ASP A 101 -2.57 18.24 21.03
N GLU A 102 -1.81 17.35 20.39
CA GLU A 102 -2.16 16.76 19.11
C GLU A 102 -3.47 15.96 19.18
N LEU A 103 -3.62 15.09 20.19
CA LEU A 103 -4.85 14.32 20.43
C LEU A 103 -6.05 15.18 20.82
N ASN A 104 -5.82 16.36 21.39
CA ASN A 104 -6.88 17.30 21.75
C ASN A 104 -7.47 18.03 20.53
N LYS A 105 -6.81 17.98 19.36
CA LYS A 105 -7.36 18.53 18.12
C LYS A 105 -8.60 17.75 17.70
N ILE A 106 -9.61 18.47 17.22
CA ILE A 106 -10.91 17.87 16.85
C ILE A 106 -10.78 16.84 15.73
N GLU A 107 -9.83 17.02 14.81
CA GLU A 107 -9.54 16.07 13.74
C GLU A 107 -8.97 14.73 14.23
N ASN A 108 -8.33 14.73 15.41
CA ASN A 108 -7.75 13.54 16.04
C ASN A 108 -8.65 12.99 17.16
N TYR A 109 -9.92 13.44 17.23
CA TYR A 109 -10.86 12.99 18.24
C TYR A 109 -11.10 11.45 18.20
N PHE A 110 -11.00 10.84 17.02
CA PHE A 110 -11.05 9.39 16.80
C PHE A 110 -9.66 8.75 16.67
N GLY A 111 -8.65 9.38 17.28
CA GLY A 111 -7.24 8.99 17.15
C GLY A 111 -6.50 9.75 16.03
N ILE A 112 -5.17 9.67 16.06
CA ILE A 112 -4.29 10.22 15.02
C ILE A 112 -4.29 9.32 13.78
N PRO A 113 -3.82 9.77 12.61
CA PRO A 113 -3.67 8.89 11.45
C PRO A 113 -2.75 7.68 11.73
N TYR A 114 -3.10 6.48 11.28
CA TYR A 114 -2.29 5.27 11.55
C TYR A 114 -0.85 5.38 11.04
N ARG A 115 -0.59 6.12 9.95
CA ARG A 115 0.77 6.39 9.46
C ARG A 115 1.61 7.14 10.51
N MET A 116 0.98 8.12 11.17
CA MET A 116 1.59 8.85 12.27
C MET A 116 1.77 7.94 13.49
N LEU A 117 0.82 7.04 13.78
CA LEU A 117 0.95 6.04 14.84
C LEU A 117 2.11 5.06 14.61
N ILE A 118 2.29 4.54 13.39
CA ILE A 118 3.41 3.65 13.04
C ILE A 118 4.74 4.39 13.24
N LEU A 119 4.82 5.64 12.79
CA LEU A 119 6.01 6.48 12.99
C LEU A 119 6.26 6.77 14.48
N LEU A 120 5.20 7.04 15.25
CA LEU A 120 5.26 7.20 16.70
C LEU A 120 5.83 5.96 17.37
N ILE A 121 5.32 4.77 17.05
CA ILE A 121 5.83 3.50 17.58
C ILE A 121 7.30 3.33 17.24
N ALA A 122 7.71 3.63 16.00
CA ALA A 122 9.10 3.53 15.57
C ALA A 122 10.04 4.48 16.34
N HIS A 123 9.59 5.70 16.66
CA HIS A 123 10.39 6.67 17.40
C HIS A 123 10.44 6.35 18.90
N LEU A 124 9.31 5.94 19.49
CA LEU A 124 9.26 5.52 20.89
C LEU A 124 10.03 4.23 21.13
N GLU A 125 10.04 3.31 20.17
CA GLU A 125 10.91 2.13 20.22
C GLU A 125 12.36 2.56 20.38
N ARG A 126 12.88 3.42 19.50
CA ARG A 126 14.28 3.88 19.57
C ARG A 126 14.59 4.67 20.83
N GLY A 127 13.66 5.53 21.28
CA GLY A 127 13.80 6.29 22.51
C GLY A 127 13.84 5.41 23.76
N LEU A 128 12.94 4.43 23.86
CA LEU A 128 12.90 3.51 25.00
C LEU A 128 14.02 2.47 24.96
N SER A 129 14.42 1.99 23.77
CA SER A 129 15.58 1.11 23.59
C SER A 129 16.87 1.81 24.05
N TYR A 130 17.04 3.10 23.74
CA TYR A 130 18.16 3.91 24.22
C TYR A 130 18.24 3.98 25.75
N LEU A 131 17.09 4.15 26.43
CA LEU A 131 16.99 4.14 27.89
C LEU A 131 17.22 2.74 28.46
N ASN A 132 16.69 1.71 27.80
CA ASN A 132 16.84 0.31 28.18
C ASN A 132 18.31 -0.14 28.20
N GLU A 133 19.11 0.25 27.20
CA GLU A 133 20.55 -0.02 27.12
C GLU A 133 21.34 0.62 28.27
N ARG A 134 20.82 1.73 28.82
CA ARG A 134 21.42 2.49 29.92
C ARG A 134 20.84 2.14 31.29
N LEU A 135 19.99 1.11 31.36
CA LEU A 135 19.30 0.71 32.58
C LEU A 135 18.53 1.88 33.21
N ILE A 136 17.75 2.61 32.40
CA ILE A 136 16.94 3.73 32.88
C ILE A 136 15.46 3.42 32.63
N ALA A 137 14.67 3.45 33.69
CA ALA A 137 13.21 3.38 33.61
C ALA A 137 12.63 4.78 33.46
N HIS A 138 11.78 5.02 32.46
CA HIS A 138 11.15 6.33 32.24
C HIS A 138 10.06 6.60 33.30
N ARG A 139 9.15 5.63 33.49
CA ARG A 139 8.09 5.55 34.51
C ARG A 139 6.94 6.54 34.42
N ASP A 140 6.91 7.38 33.40
CA ASP A 140 5.76 8.26 33.10
C ASP A 140 5.56 8.46 31.58
N VAL A 141 5.62 7.36 30.81
CA VAL A 141 5.32 7.38 29.36
C VAL A 141 3.83 7.66 29.15
N LYS A 142 3.52 8.80 28.52
CA LYS A 142 2.14 9.23 28.22
C LYS A 142 2.16 10.31 27.13
N PRO A 143 1.03 10.61 26.45
CA PRO A 143 1.01 11.62 25.39
C PRO A 143 1.55 13.01 25.80
N ALA A 144 1.35 13.44 27.04
CA ALA A 144 1.85 14.75 27.50
C ALA A 144 3.39 14.80 27.61
N ASN A 145 4.05 13.64 27.74
CA ASN A 145 5.50 13.51 27.87
C ASN A 145 6.16 13.05 26.56
N ILE A 146 5.43 13.13 25.44
CA ILE A 146 5.93 12.83 24.10
C ILE A 146 5.82 14.10 23.28
N LEU A 147 6.96 14.71 23.02
CA LEU A 147 7.08 15.94 22.25
C LEU A 147 7.11 15.64 20.75
N ILE A 148 6.57 16.58 19.96
CA ILE A 148 6.56 16.53 18.50
C ILE A 148 7.42 17.68 17.98
N CYS A 149 8.49 17.33 17.28
CA CYS A 149 9.34 18.26 16.55
C CYS A 149 9.17 18.00 15.06
N TYR A 150 9.15 19.02 14.20
CA TYR A 150 9.08 18.82 12.76
C TYR A 150 10.47 18.94 12.12
N SER A 151 10.86 17.91 11.36
CA SER A 151 12.06 17.90 10.51
C SER A 151 11.63 17.58 9.09
N ASN A 152 11.92 18.47 8.13
CA ASN A 152 11.52 18.32 6.72
C ASN A 152 10.04 17.93 6.55
N ASN A 153 9.14 18.63 7.26
CA ASN A 153 7.69 18.38 7.31
C ASN A 153 7.26 17.01 7.89
N SER A 154 8.19 16.21 8.40
CA SER A 154 7.89 14.94 9.09
C SER A 154 7.99 15.11 10.61
N PRO A 155 7.03 14.58 11.39
CA PRO A 155 7.09 14.66 12.85
C PRO A 155 8.14 13.67 13.40
N VAL A 156 8.96 14.16 14.32
CA VAL A 156 9.89 13.39 15.15
C VAL A 156 9.35 13.41 16.57
N PHE A 157 9.18 12.23 17.16
CA PHE A 157 8.64 12.07 18.50
C PHE A 157 9.78 11.91 19.50
N LYS A 158 9.75 12.67 20.58
CA LYS A 158 10.81 12.67 21.60
C LYS A 158 10.23 12.49 22.99
N LEU A 159 10.82 11.61 23.79
CA LEU A 159 10.49 11.47 25.21
C LEU A 159 11.01 12.68 26.00
N CYS A 160 10.23 13.15 26.97
CA CYS A 160 10.60 14.21 27.90
C CYS A 160 10.10 13.92 29.32
N ASP A 161 10.47 14.80 30.26
CA ASP A 161 10.12 14.75 31.68
C ASP A 161 10.67 13.52 32.42
N PHE A 162 11.94 13.62 32.82
CA PHE A 162 12.68 12.54 33.48
C PHE A 162 12.70 12.68 35.01
N GLY A 163 11.86 13.55 35.59
CA GLY A 163 11.80 13.78 37.04
C GLY A 163 11.38 12.54 37.84
N GLY A 164 10.62 11.63 37.24
CA GLY A 164 10.22 10.34 37.84
C GLY A 164 11.09 9.14 37.46
N SER A 165 12.07 9.35 36.56
CA SER A 165 12.91 8.29 36.01
C SER A 165 13.85 7.72 37.06
N ARG A 166 14.35 6.51 36.81
CA ARG A 166 15.20 5.80 37.76
C ARG A 166 16.25 4.97 37.04
N ILE A 167 17.52 5.17 37.42
CA ILE A 167 18.62 4.26 37.05
C ILE A 167 18.45 2.96 37.85
N ILE A 168 18.51 1.83 37.17
CA ILE A 168 18.49 0.48 37.75
C ILE A 168 19.86 -0.19 37.57
N GLU A 169 20.16 -1.17 38.42
CA GLU A 169 21.42 -1.92 38.44
C GLU A 169 21.38 -3.15 37.54
N SER A 170 20.17 -3.68 37.29
CA SER A 170 19.94 -4.83 36.42
C SER A 170 18.55 -4.75 35.79
N GLN A 171 18.36 -5.40 34.63
CA GLN A 171 17.07 -5.38 33.91
C GLN A 171 15.90 -5.94 34.74
N SER A 172 16.18 -6.81 35.71
CA SER A 172 15.21 -7.44 36.59
C SER A 172 15.10 -6.78 37.96
N GLN A 173 15.73 -5.62 38.20
CA GLN A 173 15.66 -4.94 39.49
C GLN A 173 14.19 -4.66 39.88
N PRO A 174 13.73 -5.15 41.04
CA PRO A 174 12.38 -4.88 41.51
C PRO A 174 12.23 -3.41 41.94
N LEU A 175 11.16 -2.79 41.47
CA LEU A 175 10.75 -1.43 41.80
C LEU A 175 9.43 -1.48 42.57
N ASN A 176 9.26 -0.63 43.58
CA ASN A 176 8.03 -0.56 44.39
C ASN A 176 7.52 0.87 44.64
N SER A 177 8.32 1.90 44.33
CA SER A 177 7.87 3.27 44.47
C SER A 177 6.77 3.56 43.45
N ILE A 178 5.74 4.29 43.87
CA ILE A 178 4.66 4.70 42.97
C ILE A 178 5.13 5.95 42.23
N CYS A 179 5.18 5.87 40.91
CA CYS A 179 5.47 6.99 40.01
C CYS A 179 4.70 6.77 38.71
N GLY A 180 4.28 7.86 38.08
CA GLY A 180 3.51 7.85 36.85
C GLY A 180 2.10 8.44 37.02
N THR A 181 1.37 8.50 35.93
CA THR A 181 0.06 9.16 35.86
C THR A 181 -1.07 8.14 35.95
N PRO A 182 -2.07 8.34 36.84
CA PRO A 182 -3.27 7.50 36.89
C PRO A 182 -3.92 7.36 35.50
N GLY A 183 -4.29 6.13 35.12
CA GLY A 183 -4.73 5.79 33.76
C GLY A 183 -3.65 5.13 32.89
N TYR A 184 -2.37 5.33 33.22
CA TYR A 184 -1.22 4.72 32.53
C TYR A 184 -0.42 3.77 33.43
N LEU A 185 -0.85 3.59 34.68
CA LEU A 185 -0.20 2.69 35.64
C LEU A 185 -0.61 1.24 35.37
N ASN A 186 0.37 0.33 35.47
CA ASN A 186 0.09 -1.11 35.45
C ASN A 186 -0.65 -1.57 36.72
N GLU A 187 -0.99 -2.86 36.80
CA GLU A 187 -1.77 -3.42 37.90
C GLU A 187 -1.05 -3.28 39.26
N TYR A 188 0.27 -3.46 39.29
CA TYR A 188 1.07 -3.40 40.52
C TYR A 188 1.08 -1.97 41.09
N LEU A 189 1.37 -1.00 40.22
CA LEU A 189 1.35 0.43 40.56
C LEU A 189 -0.04 0.92 40.93
N THR A 190 -1.07 0.48 40.20
CA THR A 190 -2.47 0.82 40.47
C THR A 190 -2.92 0.28 41.82
N ALA A 191 -2.59 -0.98 42.14
CA ALA A 191 -2.88 -1.59 43.44
C ALA A 191 -2.14 -0.89 44.57
N ASN A 192 -0.84 -0.64 44.42
CA ASN A 192 -0.03 0.11 45.38
C ASN A 192 -0.62 1.52 45.63
N LEU A 193 -1.05 2.22 44.58
CA LEU A 193 -1.70 3.54 44.69
C LEU A 193 -3.05 3.47 45.42
N ALA A 194 -3.92 2.52 45.04
CA ALA A 194 -5.25 2.37 45.64
C ALA A 194 -5.19 1.94 47.11
N LEU A 195 -4.27 1.04 47.45
CA LEU A 195 -4.08 0.50 48.80
C LEU A 195 -3.12 1.35 49.65
N LYS A 196 -2.56 2.43 49.09
CA LYS A 196 -1.51 3.26 49.72
C LYS A 196 -0.35 2.42 50.27
N SER A 197 0.06 1.42 49.50
CA SER A 197 1.08 0.42 49.84
C SER A 197 2.24 0.44 48.85
N LYS A 198 3.37 -0.16 49.22
CA LYS A 198 4.51 -0.45 48.33
C LYS A 198 4.86 -1.94 48.35
N ALA A 199 3.87 -2.78 48.66
CA ALA A 199 4.06 -4.22 48.84
C ALA A 199 4.29 -4.95 47.52
N LEU A 200 3.66 -4.50 46.43
CA LEU A 200 3.85 -5.11 45.12
C LEU A 200 5.04 -4.51 44.41
N VAL A 201 5.84 -5.37 43.78
CA VAL A 201 7.00 -4.99 42.97
C VAL A 201 6.70 -5.16 41.49
N TYR A 202 7.38 -4.37 40.66
CA TYR A 202 7.32 -4.42 39.20
C TYR A 202 8.72 -4.18 38.62
N THR A 203 8.94 -4.54 37.36
CA THR A 203 10.18 -4.24 36.63
C THR A 203 10.05 -2.96 35.79
N LYS A 204 11.17 -2.43 35.32
CA LYS A 204 11.18 -1.33 34.33
C LYS A 204 10.29 -1.64 33.13
N ASP A 205 10.46 -2.81 32.54
CA ASP A 205 9.77 -3.23 31.32
C ASP A 205 8.25 -3.27 31.54
N GLU A 206 7.81 -3.84 32.66
CA GLU A 206 6.38 -3.92 33.04
C GLU A 206 5.75 -2.53 33.26
N CYS A 207 6.56 -1.52 33.60
CA CYS A 207 6.09 -0.15 33.78
C CYS A 207 6.02 0.59 32.43
N ASP A 208 7.14 0.66 31.71
CA ASP A 208 7.26 1.48 30.51
C ASP A 208 6.48 0.90 29.32
N LEU A 209 6.49 -0.41 29.11
CA LEU A 209 5.77 -1.06 28.00
C LEU A 209 4.25 -1.05 28.22
N TRP A 210 3.81 -1.17 29.47
CA TRP A 210 2.39 -1.01 29.81
C TRP A 210 1.90 0.40 29.48
N ALA A 211 2.63 1.42 29.96
CA ALA A 211 2.30 2.82 29.74
C ALA A 211 2.35 3.19 28.24
N LEU A 212 3.27 2.59 27.49
CA LEU A 212 3.30 2.64 26.03
C LEU A 212 2.05 2.02 25.40
N GLY A 213 1.60 0.85 25.86
CA GLY A 213 0.35 0.22 25.40
C GLY A 213 -0.86 1.11 25.60
N CYS A 214 -0.97 1.77 26.76
CA CYS A 214 -2.01 2.76 27.02
C CYS A 214 -1.92 3.96 26.06
N THR A 215 -0.71 4.47 25.83
CA THR A 215 -0.46 5.58 24.91
C THR A 215 -0.85 5.23 23.47
N ILE A 216 -0.47 4.04 22.98
CA ILE A 216 -0.80 3.57 21.63
C ILE A 216 -2.30 3.40 21.45
N PHE A 217 -2.98 2.78 22.43
CA PHE A 217 -4.44 2.63 22.41
C PHE A 217 -5.13 4.00 22.35
N GLU A 218 -4.68 4.95 23.16
CA GLU A 218 -5.24 6.29 23.17
C GLU A 218 -4.98 7.03 21.85
N CYS A 219 -3.80 6.84 21.25
CA CYS A 219 -3.51 7.40 19.93
C CYS A 219 -4.40 6.81 18.82
N ALA A 220 -4.85 5.56 18.97
CA ALA A 220 -5.72 4.91 18.00
C ALA A 220 -7.22 5.22 18.16
N THR A 221 -7.64 5.78 19.31
CA THR A 221 -9.07 5.87 19.67
C THR A 221 -9.50 7.23 20.27
N GLY A 222 -8.53 8.05 20.67
CA GLY A 222 -8.73 9.29 21.43
C GLY A 222 -9.18 9.08 22.89
N ILE A 223 -9.18 7.84 23.40
CA ILE A 223 -9.60 7.52 24.78
C ILE A 223 -8.62 6.56 25.47
N LEU A 224 -8.56 6.60 26.80
CA LEU A 224 -7.77 5.64 27.57
C LEU A 224 -8.33 4.21 27.44
N PRO A 225 -7.48 3.16 27.47
CA PRO A 225 -7.95 1.77 27.38
C PRO A 225 -8.76 1.34 28.59
N PHE A 226 -8.46 1.85 29.78
CA PHE A 226 -9.11 1.45 31.03
C PHE A 226 -9.66 2.67 31.73
N LEU A 227 -10.98 2.82 31.71
CA LEU A 227 -11.62 4.05 32.17
C LEU A 227 -12.80 3.77 33.12
N PRO A 228 -12.65 4.08 34.43
CA PRO A 228 -13.77 4.17 35.35
C PRO A 228 -14.70 5.32 34.96
N ALA A 229 -15.98 5.21 35.34
CA ALA A 229 -17.01 6.22 35.07
C ALA A 229 -16.65 7.57 35.73
N LYS A 230 -16.02 7.51 36.91
CA LYS A 230 -15.49 8.69 37.65
C LYS A 230 -14.12 9.16 37.14
N GLY A 231 -13.60 8.56 36.07
CA GLY A 231 -12.30 8.87 35.50
C GLY A 231 -11.12 8.13 36.15
N PRO A 232 -9.90 8.32 35.63
CA PRO A 232 -8.72 7.56 36.04
C PRO A 232 -8.24 7.83 37.48
N MET A 233 -8.76 8.89 38.11
CA MET A 233 -8.48 9.21 39.51
C MET A 233 -9.29 8.36 40.50
N ASP A 234 -10.29 7.61 40.05
CA ASP A 234 -10.94 6.57 40.85
C ASP A 234 -10.03 5.35 40.96
N THR A 235 -9.01 5.47 41.81
CA THR A 235 -7.96 4.45 41.97
C THR A 235 -8.52 3.13 42.49
N ALA A 236 -9.62 3.16 43.26
CA ALA A 236 -10.27 1.96 43.77
C ALA A 236 -10.92 1.16 42.63
N THR A 237 -11.68 1.82 41.76
CA THR A 237 -12.25 1.18 40.57
C THR A 237 -11.18 0.76 39.58
N MET A 238 -10.16 1.60 39.35
CA MET A 238 -9.01 1.22 38.53
C MET A 238 -8.35 -0.07 39.03
N HIS A 239 -8.11 -0.17 40.34
CA HIS A 239 -7.55 -1.38 40.93
C HIS A 239 -8.46 -2.59 40.72
N LYS A 240 -9.77 -2.45 40.95
CA LYS A 240 -10.75 -3.52 40.69
C LYS A 240 -10.75 -3.96 39.23
N MET A 241 -10.66 -3.01 38.29
CA MET A 241 -10.56 -3.30 36.85
C MET A 241 -9.28 -4.07 36.55
N MET A 242 -8.13 -3.60 37.02
CA MET A 242 -6.84 -4.23 36.73
C MET A 242 -6.73 -5.66 37.29
N THR A 243 -7.25 -5.88 38.51
CA THR A 243 -7.26 -7.21 39.14
C THR A 243 -8.14 -8.20 38.37
N ASN A 244 -9.29 -7.76 37.86
CA ASN A 244 -10.28 -8.62 37.19
C ASN A 244 -10.18 -8.62 35.66
N ARG A 245 -9.15 -7.98 35.07
CA ARG A 245 -8.99 -7.89 33.63
C ARG A 245 -8.77 -9.27 32.99
N PRO A 246 -9.59 -9.69 32.01
CA PRO A 246 -9.32 -10.87 31.20
C PRO A 246 -7.99 -10.73 30.44
N ALA A 247 -7.25 -11.83 30.28
CA ALA A 247 -5.91 -11.79 29.68
C ALA A 247 -5.90 -11.28 28.23
N ASP A 248 -6.99 -11.47 27.50
CA ASP A 248 -7.15 -11.07 26.09
C ASP A 248 -7.83 -9.71 25.89
N ALA A 249 -8.28 -9.06 26.98
CA ALA A 249 -8.88 -7.74 26.94
C ALA A 249 -7.81 -6.65 26.79
N ILE A 250 -7.99 -5.79 25.79
CA ILE A 250 -7.13 -4.63 25.51
C ILE A 250 -7.74 -3.32 26.02
N SER A 251 -9.04 -3.31 26.32
CA SER A 251 -9.71 -2.16 26.92
C SER A 251 -10.92 -2.58 27.75
N GLY A 252 -11.38 -1.68 28.60
CA GLY A 252 -12.62 -1.81 29.34
C GLY A 252 -13.05 -0.51 30.00
N PHE A 253 -14.35 -0.37 30.22
CA PHE A 253 -14.95 0.80 30.85
C PHE A 253 -16.05 0.37 31.81
N THR A 254 -16.37 1.23 32.78
CA THR A 254 -17.50 0.97 33.68
C THR A 254 -18.75 1.70 33.21
N THR A 255 -19.88 1.01 33.20
CA THR A 255 -21.21 1.63 33.01
C THR A 255 -21.58 2.52 34.20
N GLU A 256 -22.65 3.29 34.06
CA GLU A 256 -23.21 4.12 35.15
C GLU A 256 -23.58 3.27 36.38
N ASP A 257 -24.05 2.04 36.16
CA ASP A 257 -24.35 1.06 37.22
C ASP A 257 -23.09 0.41 37.85
N GLY A 258 -21.88 0.80 37.41
CA GLY A 258 -20.62 0.28 37.91
C GLY A 258 -20.21 -1.10 37.38
N THR A 259 -20.90 -1.61 36.35
CA THR A 259 -20.55 -2.88 35.68
C THR A 259 -19.37 -2.66 34.74
N ILE A 260 -18.36 -3.53 34.77
CA ILE A 260 -17.18 -3.43 33.90
C ILE A 260 -17.45 -4.18 32.58
N ILE A 261 -17.37 -3.48 31.46
CA ILE A 261 -17.45 -4.05 30.11
C ILE A 261 -16.03 -4.15 29.54
N TRP A 262 -15.62 -5.37 29.16
CA TRP A 262 -14.31 -5.64 28.56
C TRP A 262 -14.40 -5.80 27.05
N GLN A 263 -13.39 -5.30 26.33
CA GLN A 263 -13.29 -5.40 24.88
C GLN A 263 -11.93 -5.96 24.46
N LYS A 264 -11.95 -6.86 23.48
CA LYS A 264 -10.75 -7.51 22.89
C LYS A 264 -10.26 -6.82 21.63
N GLU A 265 -11.13 -6.01 21.03
CA GLU A 265 -10.91 -5.26 19.79
C GLU A 265 -11.01 -3.75 20.05
N LEU A 266 -10.45 -2.95 19.14
CA LEU A 266 -10.59 -1.50 19.17
C LEU A 266 -12.07 -1.10 18.99
N PRO A 267 -12.57 -0.07 19.70
CA PRO A 267 -13.97 0.33 19.59
C PRO A 267 -14.28 0.86 18.18
N LEU A 268 -15.30 0.28 17.53
CA LEU A 268 -15.68 0.59 16.15
C LEU A 268 -16.15 2.04 15.97
N ASP A 269 -16.67 2.67 17.02
CA ASP A 269 -17.09 4.07 17.07
C ASP A 269 -15.95 5.05 17.35
N ARG A 270 -14.74 4.54 17.64
CA ARG A 270 -13.58 5.34 18.04
C ARG A 270 -12.35 5.17 17.16
N CYS A 271 -12.23 4.08 16.41
CA CYS A 271 -11.07 3.77 15.58
C CYS A 271 -11.44 3.72 14.10
N THR A 272 -10.79 4.56 13.29
CA THR A 272 -11.06 4.67 11.84
C THR A 272 -10.01 3.96 10.98
N TYR A 273 -9.17 3.11 11.56
CA TYR A 273 -8.09 2.43 10.84
C TYR A 273 -8.60 1.30 9.93
N PRO A 274 -7.82 0.86 8.92
CA PRO A 274 -8.14 -0.33 8.15
C PRO A 274 -8.34 -1.56 9.06
N LYS A 275 -9.38 -2.37 8.80
CA LYS A 275 -9.75 -3.51 9.67
C LYS A 275 -8.60 -4.48 9.90
N ASN A 276 -7.82 -4.77 8.86
CA ASN A 276 -6.69 -5.69 8.99
C ASN A 276 -5.58 -5.09 9.87
N PHE A 277 -5.33 -3.78 9.78
CA PHE A 277 -4.40 -3.06 10.66
C PHE A 277 -4.90 -3.02 12.10
N GLN A 278 -6.21 -2.85 12.32
CA GLN A 278 -6.80 -2.92 13.67
C GLN A 278 -6.46 -4.25 14.34
N ARG A 279 -6.60 -5.38 13.63
CA ARG A 279 -6.24 -6.70 14.15
C ARG A 279 -4.76 -6.79 14.57
N ILE A 280 -3.86 -6.33 13.70
CA ILE A 280 -2.41 -6.29 13.97
C ILE A 280 -2.11 -5.43 15.21
N LEU A 281 -2.75 -4.27 15.31
CA LEU A 281 -2.60 -3.36 16.43
C LEU A 281 -3.17 -3.93 17.73
N CYS A 282 -4.31 -4.62 17.69
CA CYS A 282 -4.88 -5.34 18.83
C CYS A 282 -3.93 -6.42 19.35
N GLU A 283 -3.30 -7.20 18.46
CA GLU A 283 -2.26 -8.16 18.82
C GLU A 283 -1.05 -7.46 19.47
N PHE A 284 -0.64 -6.32 18.94
CA PHE A 284 0.44 -5.51 19.49
C PHE A 284 0.16 -5.04 20.92
N ILE A 285 -0.98 -4.41 21.12
CA ILE A 285 -1.42 -3.90 22.43
C ILE A 285 -1.61 -5.05 23.42
N ARG A 286 -2.17 -6.19 22.99
CA ARG A 286 -2.38 -7.35 23.87
C ARG A 286 -1.06 -7.92 24.41
N LYS A 287 0.01 -7.91 23.61
CA LYS A 287 1.35 -8.34 24.07
C LYS A 287 1.98 -7.33 25.02
N LEU A 288 1.76 -6.02 24.82
CA LEU A 288 2.19 -4.98 25.77
C LEU A 288 1.48 -5.09 27.13
N PHE A 289 0.25 -5.60 27.14
CA PHE A 289 -0.52 -5.84 28.36
C PHE A 289 -0.41 -7.28 28.90
N ASP A 290 0.45 -8.14 28.34
CA ASP A 290 0.62 -9.50 28.85
C ASP A 290 1.47 -9.52 30.12
N ARG A 291 0.88 -10.06 31.20
CA ARG A 291 1.48 -10.12 32.54
C ARG A 291 2.14 -11.45 32.87
N ARG A 292 1.94 -12.48 32.05
CA ARG A 292 2.44 -13.84 32.36
C ARG A 292 3.95 -13.85 32.24
N ALA A 293 4.65 -14.28 33.28
CA ALA A 293 6.12 -14.30 33.29
C ALA A 293 6.74 -15.06 32.09
N SER A 294 6.05 -16.07 31.55
CA SER A 294 6.49 -16.86 30.41
C SER A 294 6.27 -16.21 29.04
N THR A 295 5.37 -15.22 28.93
CA THR A 295 4.98 -14.61 27.64
C THR A 295 5.00 -13.09 27.65
N LYS A 296 5.31 -12.45 28.78
CA LYS A 296 5.47 -11.00 28.89
C LYS A 296 6.55 -10.51 27.94
N LEU A 297 6.31 -9.35 27.34
CA LEU A 297 7.19 -8.79 26.33
C LEU A 297 8.45 -8.20 26.98
N SER A 298 9.62 -8.69 26.58
CA SER A 298 10.89 -8.02 26.89
C SER A 298 11.11 -6.85 25.93
N PHE A 299 11.95 -5.87 26.30
CA PHE A 299 12.32 -4.79 25.37
C PHE A 299 12.90 -5.30 24.05
N ALA A 300 13.68 -6.38 24.05
CA ALA A 300 14.22 -6.97 22.83
C ALA A 300 13.11 -7.50 21.89
N MET A 301 12.11 -8.18 22.46
CA MET A 301 10.96 -8.66 21.68
C MET A 301 10.05 -7.52 21.21
N PHE A 302 9.83 -6.52 22.07
CA PHE A 302 9.12 -5.29 21.71
C PHE A 302 9.80 -4.57 20.54
N SER A 303 11.11 -4.37 20.62
CA SER A 303 11.90 -3.70 19.58
C SER A 303 11.78 -4.44 18.25
N ALA A 304 12.01 -5.76 18.24
CA ALA A 304 11.88 -6.57 17.03
C ALA A 304 10.47 -6.51 16.42
N MET A 305 9.43 -6.51 17.27
CA MET A 305 8.04 -6.44 16.84
C MET A 305 7.64 -5.05 16.32
N ALA A 306 8.14 -3.98 16.93
CA ALA A 306 7.95 -2.61 16.46
C ALA A 306 8.65 -2.36 15.12
N VAL A 307 9.88 -2.88 14.96
CA VAL A 307 10.58 -2.85 13.67
C VAL A 307 9.77 -3.60 12.61
N GLU A 308 9.30 -4.82 12.90
CA GLU A 308 8.49 -5.60 11.97
C GLU A 308 7.23 -4.83 11.54
N LEU A 309 6.50 -4.23 12.49
CA LEU A 309 5.31 -3.39 12.22
C LEU A 309 5.61 -2.26 11.23
N THR A 310 6.75 -1.58 11.39
CA THR A 310 7.14 -0.44 10.54
C THR A 310 7.59 -0.86 9.13
N THR A 311 7.97 -2.13 8.97
CA THR A 311 8.45 -2.71 7.71
C THR A 311 7.38 -3.52 6.97
N LEU A 312 6.18 -3.66 7.53
CA LEU A 312 5.09 -4.39 6.87
C LEU A 312 4.81 -3.77 5.50
N ARG A 313 4.65 -4.64 4.53
CA ARG A 313 4.27 -4.24 3.19
C ARG A 313 2.81 -3.79 3.19
N ILE A 314 2.55 -2.61 2.64
CA ILE A 314 1.19 -2.09 2.45
C ILE A 314 0.79 -2.29 0.99
N ILE A 315 -0.39 -2.87 0.78
CA ILE A 315 -1.00 -3.11 -0.52
C ILE A 315 -2.27 -2.26 -0.62
N ASN A 316 -2.41 -1.48 -1.69
CA ASN A 316 -3.61 -0.68 -1.92
C ASN A 316 -4.66 -1.52 -2.69
N LEU A 317 -5.87 -1.55 -2.17
CA LEU A 317 -7.00 -2.32 -2.71
C LEU A 317 -8.09 -1.35 -3.10
N ILE A 318 -8.57 -1.42 -4.35
CA ILE A 318 -9.81 -0.73 -4.73
C ILE A 318 -10.96 -1.70 -4.50
N ASN A 319 -11.68 -1.48 -3.41
CA ASN A 319 -12.87 -2.24 -3.10
C ASN A 319 -14.06 -1.60 -3.82
N VAL A 320 -14.48 -2.24 -4.90
CA VAL A 320 -15.61 -1.80 -5.70
C VAL A 320 -16.92 -1.90 -4.93
N ASN A 321 -17.07 -2.89 -4.04
CA ASN A 321 -18.31 -3.09 -3.29
C ASN A 321 -18.51 -1.96 -2.28
N THR A 322 -17.45 -1.45 -1.65
CA THR A 322 -17.54 -0.37 -0.67
C THR A 322 -17.27 1.02 -1.26
N LEU A 323 -16.93 1.10 -2.55
CA LEU A 323 -16.48 2.32 -3.25
C LEU A 323 -15.35 3.03 -2.50
N SER A 324 -14.37 2.26 -2.04
CA SER A 324 -13.26 2.78 -1.22
C SER A 324 -11.92 2.21 -1.62
N VAL A 325 -10.88 3.01 -1.36
CA VAL A 325 -9.49 2.57 -1.40
C VAL A 325 -9.13 2.07 0.00
N GLU A 326 -8.86 0.78 0.12
CA GLU A 326 -8.44 0.15 1.37
C GLU A 326 -6.95 -0.15 1.33
N GLU A 327 -6.30 -0.07 2.48
CA GLU A 327 -4.91 -0.47 2.62
C GLU A 327 -4.82 -1.78 3.40
N PHE A 328 -4.17 -2.77 2.79
CA PHE A 328 -3.93 -4.08 3.38
C PHE A 328 -2.47 -4.22 3.79
N PHE A 329 -2.26 -4.41 5.09
CA PHE A 329 -0.97 -4.74 5.68
C PHE A 329 -0.68 -6.23 5.56
N ASP A 330 0.28 -6.57 4.71
CA ASP A 330 0.69 -7.94 4.45
C ASP A 330 1.60 -8.47 5.57
N VAL A 331 1.06 -9.43 6.33
CA VAL A 331 1.74 -10.12 7.44
C VAL A 331 2.15 -11.55 7.06
N SER A 332 2.14 -11.91 5.77
CA SER A 332 2.52 -13.26 5.31
C SER A 332 3.95 -13.64 5.69
N SER A 333 4.87 -12.66 5.69
CA SER A 333 6.27 -12.82 6.11
C SER A 333 6.54 -12.45 7.57
N ALA A 334 5.52 -12.01 8.33
CA ALA A 334 5.69 -11.57 9.71
C ALA A 334 5.99 -12.75 10.66
N LYS A 335 6.82 -12.50 11.67
CA LYS A 335 7.21 -13.46 12.71
C LYS A 335 6.46 -13.24 14.02
N TYR A 336 6.11 -12.00 14.35
CA TYR A 336 5.54 -11.62 15.65
C TYR A 336 4.02 -11.44 15.63
N PHE A 337 3.45 -11.28 14.43
CA PHE A 337 2.02 -11.14 14.18
C PHE A 337 1.42 -12.44 13.64
N GLU A 338 0.13 -12.67 13.91
CA GLU A 338 -0.59 -13.79 13.34
C GLU A 338 -0.62 -13.68 11.81
N ARG A 339 -0.23 -14.76 11.14
CA ARG A 339 -0.21 -14.79 9.67
C ARG A 339 -1.63 -14.69 9.13
N PHE A 340 -1.85 -13.68 8.31
CA PHE A 340 -3.10 -13.43 7.63
C PHE A 340 -2.82 -13.04 6.18
N ASN A 341 -3.11 -13.96 5.26
CA ASN A 341 -2.78 -13.78 3.85
C ASN A 341 -3.87 -12.95 3.15
N LEU A 342 -3.47 -12.22 2.10
CA LEU A 342 -4.38 -11.42 1.26
C LEU A 342 -5.60 -12.24 0.79
N ASP A 343 -5.41 -13.50 0.42
CA ASP A 343 -6.51 -14.40 -0.01
C ASP A 343 -7.60 -14.59 1.06
N GLN A 344 -7.21 -14.69 2.34
CA GLN A 344 -8.17 -14.83 3.43
C GLN A 344 -8.94 -13.54 3.66
N TYR A 345 -8.26 -12.39 3.56
CA TYR A 345 -8.89 -11.07 3.65
C TYR A 345 -9.91 -10.85 2.53
N LEU A 346 -9.51 -11.14 1.29
CA LEU A 346 -10.38 -10.98 0.12
C LEU A 346 -11.63 -11.86 0.26
N ARG A 347 -11.52 -13.12 0.70
CA ARG A 347 -12.69 -13.97 0.98
C ARG A 347 -13.63 -13.38 2.03
N GLN A 348 -13.11 -12.72 3.06
CA GLN A 348 -13.94 -12.12 4.11
C GLN A 348 -14.72 -10.89 3.62
N ILE A 349 -14.09 -10.05 2.81
CA ILE A 349 -14.76 -8.89 2.20
C ILE A 349 -15.76 -9.34 1.13
N SER A 350 -15.39 -10.39 0.38
CA SER A 350 -16.18 -10.93 -0.73
C SER A 350 -17.51 -11.55 -0.31
N GLY A 351 -17.62 -12.09 0.91
CA GLY A 351 -18.82 -12.81 1.35
C GLY A 351 -19.13 -14.05 0.49
N SER A 352 -20.37 -14.52 0.52
CA SER A 352 -20.86 -15.67 -0.27
C SER A 352 -21.22 -15.34 -1.72
N ASN A 353 -21.25 -14.05 -2.09
CA ASN A 353 -21.76 -13.57 -3.37
C ASN A 353 -20.63 -13.08 -4.28
N SER A 354 -20.85 -13.20 -5.58
CA SER A 354 -19.91 -12.92 -6.68
C SER A 354 -19.32 -11.51 -6.57
N THR A 355 -18.03 -11.38 -6.27
CA THR A 355 -17.42 -10.08 -5.95
C THR A 355 -16.24 -9.73 -6.86
N SER A 356 -16.31 -8.54 -7.46
CA SER A 356 -15.21 -7.98 -8.25
C SER A 356 -14.35 -7.08 -7.35
N CYS A 357 -13.18 -7.54 -6.92
CA CYS A 357 -12.18 -6.65 -6.31
C CYS A 357 -11.22 -6.16 -7.42
N LEU A 358 -10.79 -4.90 -7.38
CA LEU A 358 -9.70 -4.43 -8.24
C LEU A 358 -8.47 -4.20 -7.37
N LEU A 359 -7.43 -4.98 -7.59
CA LEU A 359 -6.21 -4.90 -6.79
C LEU A 359 -5.19 -3.96 -7.45
N PHE A 360 -4.50 -3.15 -6.64
CA PHE A 360 -3.30 -2.41 -7.03
C PHE A 360 -2.16 -2.94 -6.20
N LEU A 361 -1.37 -3.80 -6.81
CA LEU A 361 -0.11 -4.20 -6.21
C LEU A 361 0.93 -3.13 -6.54
N PRO A 362 1.60 -2.49 -5.57
CA PRO A 362 2.88 -1.82 -5.84
C PRO A 362 3.90 -2.83 -6.38
N LEU A 363 4.93 -2.38 -7.10
CA LEU A 363 6.04 -3.19 -7.61
C LEU A 363 6.48 -4.31 -6.62
N GLY A 364 6.58 -5.55 -7.11
CA GLY A 364 7.14 -6.69 -6.36
C GLY A 364 6.16 -7.52 -5.51
N SER A 365 4.84 -7.38 -5.69
CA SER A 365 3.78 -8.00 -4.86
C SER A 365 3.22 -9.32 -5.38
N THR A 366 3.76 -9.82 -6.49
CA THR A 366 3.07 -10.77 -7.36
C THR A 366 3.12 -12.23 -6.89
N SER A 367 3.93 -12.61 -5.91
CA SER A 367 4.16 -14.01 -5.52
C SER A 367 3.06 -14.66 -4.66
N VAL A 368 2.04 -13.94 -4.21
CA VAL A 368 1.13 -14.40 -3.13
C VAL A 368 -0.12 -15.16 -3.63
N LEU A 369 -0.27 -15.45 -4.93
CA LEU A 369 -1.58 -15.84 -5.48
C LEU A 369 -1.83 -17.35 -5.59
N HIS A 370 -2.91 -17.83 -4.95
CA HIS A 370 -3.41 -19.20 -5.02
C HIS A 370 -4.27 -19.48 -6.28
N ARG A 371 -4.31 -20.75 -6.71
CA ARG A 371 -4.93 -21.26 -7.97
C ARG A 371 -6.44 -21.05 -8.12
N THR A 372 -7.16 -20.79 -7.02
CA THR A 372 -8.63 -20.62 -7.02
C THR A 372 -9.08 -19.20 -7.38
N MET A 373 -8.14 -18.27 -7.56
CA MET A 373 -8.42 -16.93 -8.04
C MET A 373 -8.25 -16.89 -9.55
N HIS A 374 -9.26 -16.43 -10.27
CA HIS A 374 -9.07 -16.14 -11.67
C HIS A 374 -8.34 -14.80 -11.81
N CYS A 375 -7.03 -14.89 -12.01
CA CYS A 375 -6.23 -13.73 -12.41
C CYS A 375 -6.64 -13.32 -13.83
N VAL A 376 -7.23 -12.14 -13.98
CA VAL A 376 -7.67 -11.65 -15.30
C VAL A 376 -6.52 -10.98 -16.05
N GLY A 377 -5.54 -10.44 -15.33
CA GLY A 377 -4.34 -9.86 -15.91
C GLY A 377 -3.22 -9.67 -14.90
N ARG A 378 -1.99 -9.94 -15.34
CA ARG A 378 -0.74 -9.59 -14.66
C ARG A 378 0.03 -8.62 -15.55
N SER A 379 0.39 -7.48 -14.99
CA SER A 379 1.53 -6.69 -15.46
C SER A 379 2.60 -6.70 -14.36
N ASN A 380 3.84 -6.32 -14.69
CA ASN A 380 4.91 -6.19 -13.70
C ASN A 380 4.55 -5.22 -12.56
N ASP A 381 3.61 -4.30 -12.82
CA ASP A 381 3.29 -3.18 -11.94
C ASP A 381 1.88 -3.25 -11.33
N ILE A 382 1.00 -4.13 -11.81
CA ILE A 382 -0.44 -4.18 -11.45
C ILE A 382 -0.96 -5.62 -11.60
N VAL A 383 -1.65 -6.12 -10.60
CA VAL A 383 -2.40 -7.39 -10.66
C VAL A 383 -3.86 -7.08 -10.45
N SER A 384 -4.74 -7.48 -11.37
CA SER A 384 -6.19 -7.31 -11.21
C SER A 384 -6.84 -8.68 -10.99
N ILE A 385 -7.63 -8.82 -9.92
CA ILE A 385 -8.25 -10.10 -9.53
C ILE A 385 -9.74 -9.97 -9.36
N GLY A 386 -10.50 -10.51 -10.31
CA GLY A 386 -11.94 -10.75 -10.13
C GLY A 386 -12.18 -12.08 -9.42
N TYR A 387 -13.13 -12.11 -8.48
CA TYR A 387 -13.76 -13.34 -8.04
C TYR A 387 -15.08 -13.48 -8.81
N TRP A 388 -15.31 -14.63 -9.44
CA TRP A 388 -16.62 -14.96 -9.98
C TRP A 388 -17.03 -16.36 -9.57
N THR A 389 -18.33 -16.51 -9.34
CA THR A 389 -19.01 -17.80 -9.38
C THR A 389 -19.49 -18.00 -10.81
N ASP A 390 -19.36 -19.21 -11.38
CA ASP A 390 -19.58 -19.54 -12.80
C ASP A 390 -20.97 -19.20 -13.41
N ASN A 391 -21.87 -18.56 -12.66
CA ASN A 391 -23.22 -18.23 -13.10
C ASN A 391 -23.39 -16.72 -13.35
N ALA A 392 -23.57 -16.39 -14.63
CA ALA A 392 -24.39 -15.31 -15.21
C ALA A 392 -24.31 -13.89 -14.62
N THR A 393 -23.95 -12.94 -15.49
CA THR A 393 -24.06 -11.47 -15.35
C THR A 393 -23.39 -10.87 -14.11
N LEU A 394 -22.31 -10.12 -14.32
CA LEU A 394 -21.70 -9.22 -13.32
C LEU A 394 -22.82 -8.39 -12.66
N LYS A 395 -23.12 -8.67 -11.39
CA LYS A 395 -23.88 -7.76 -10.53
C LYS A 395 -22.92 -7.33 -9.43
N VAL A 396 -22.56 -6.06 -9.45
CA VAL A 396 -21.81 -5.43 -8.36
C VAL A 396 -22.82 -5.02 -7.29
N ASP A 397 -22.92 -5.81 -6.23
CA ASP A 397 -23.66 -5.41 -5.03
C ASP A 397 -22.80 -4.40 -4.25
N ILE A 398 -23.14 -3.13 -4.41
CA ILE A 398 -22.44 -2.02 -3.74
C ILE A 398 -23.08 -1.83 -2.35
N HIS A 399 -22.26 -1.96 -1.31
CA HIS A 399 -22.58 -1.65 0.08
C HIS A 399 -21.67 -0.51 0.53
N PRO A 400 -22.14 0.76 0.52
CA PRO A 400 -21.32 1.83 1.05
C PRO A 400 -20.90 1.53 2.49
N SER A 401 -19.63 1.81 2.80
CA SER A 401 -19.00 1.48 4.08
C SER A 401 -19.93 1.81 5.26
N ASN A 402 -20.08 0.82 6.18
CA ASN A 402 -20.95 0.81 7.36
C ASN A 402 -21.43 2.21 7.74
N HIS A 403 -22.75 2.42 7.66
CA HIS A 403 -23.43 3.62 8.17
C HIS A 403 -22.72 4.06 9.45
N LEU A 404 -22.05 5.21 9.41
CA LEU A 404 -21.60 5.85 10.64
C LEU A 404 -22.86 5.91 11.51
N ASN A 405 -22.80 5.32 12.70
CA ASN A 405 -23.96 5.18 13.58
C ASN A 405 -24.28 6.54 14.24
N VAL A 406 -24.43 7.58 13.42
CA VAL A 406 -24.64 8.98 13.81
C VAL A 406 -26.11 9.26 14.13
N SER A 407 -27.02 8.36 13.72
CA SER A 407 -28.47 8.54 13.78
C SER A 407 -29.04 8.74 15.18
N ALA A 408 -28.29 8.42 16.24
CA ALA A 408 -28.76 8.54 17.63
C ALA A 408 -28.58 9.95 18.25
N ILE A 409 -27.92 10.89 17.58
CA ILE A 409 -27.55 12.17 18.19
C ILE A 409 -28.71 13.20 18.05
N THR A 410 -29.30 13.61 19.17
CA THR A 410 -30.35 14.65 19.23
C THR A 410 -29.76 16.02 19.56
N LEU A 411 -30.45 17.11 19.18
CA LEU A 411 -30.05 18.47 19.56
C LEU A 411 -30.01 18.64 21.09
N GLU A 412 -30.91 17.98 21.82
CA GLU A 412 -30.97 18.00 23.27
C GLU A 412 -29.70 17.41 23.90
N ASN A 413 -29.20 16.29 23.39
CA ASN A 413 -27.95 15.68 23.87
C ASN A 413 -26.75 16.63 23.71
N LEU A 414 -26.69 17.39 22.61
CA LEU A 414 -25.62 18.37 22.35
C LEU A 414 -25.66 19.55 23.31
N LEU A 415 -26.85 19.97 23.73
CA LEU A 415 -27.03 21.07 24.67
C LEU A 415 -26.52 20.70 26.06
N HIS A 416 -26.69 19.44 26.47
CA HIS A 416 -26.35 18.99 27.82
C HIS A 416 -24.97 18.35 27.96
N SER A 417 -24.32 17.93 26.87
CA SER A 417 -23.05 17.21 26.94
C SER A 417 -21.98 17.78 26.01
N ASN A 418 -20.91 18.31 26.61
CA ASN A 418 -19.71 18.71 25.88
C ASN A 418 -19.03 17.54 25.16
N ARG A 419 -19.19 16.31 25.68
CA ARG A 419 -18.69 15.10 25.02
C ARG A 419 -19.44 14.84 23.72
N GLU A 420 -20.77 14.93 23.75
CA GLU A 420 -21.63 14.76 22.57
C GLU A 420 -21.38 15.86 21.55
N LEU A 421 -21.17 17.10 21.99
CA LEU A 421 -20.83 18.21 21.09
C LEU A 421 -19.52 17.97 20.33
N LYS A 422 -18.45 17.55 21.05
CA LYS A 422 -17.16 17.20 20.42
C LYS A 422 -17.30 16.00 19.49
N HIS A 423 -18.07 14.99 19.89
CA HIS A 423 -18.32 13.81 19.07
C HIS A 423 -19.06 14.17 17.78
N ALA A 424 -20.11 15.00 17.85
CA ALA A 424 -20.84 15.52 16.70
C ALA A 424 -19.93 16.33 15.77
N ALA A 425 -19.14 17.26 16.32
CA ALA A 425 -18.19 18.06 15.55
C ALA A 425 -17.13 17.19 14.83
N ALA A 426 -16.59 16.18 15.51
CA ALA A 426 -15.64 15.24 14.91
C ALA A 426 -16.29 14.41 13.78
N ASN A 427 -17.54 13.98 13.95
CA ASN A 427 -18.29 13.27 12.91
C ASN A 427 -18.53 14.13 11.67
N VAL A 428 -18.73 15.45 11.81
CA VAL A 428 -18.80 16.36 10.64
C VAL A 428 -17.51 16.26 9.82
N LEU A 429 -16.35 16.41 10.47
CA LEU A 429 -15.05 16.37 9.79
C LEU A 429 -14.76 14.99 9.19
N CYS A 430 -15.12 13.92 9.90
CA CYS A 430 -14.99 12.54 9.41
C CYS A 430 -15.83 12.31 8.14
N LEU A 431 -17.08 12.78 8.12
CA LEU A 431 -17.94 12.70 6.93
C LEU A 431 -17.40 13.56 5.78
N GLU A 432 -16.95 14.78 6.04
CA GLU A 432 -16.33 15.65 5.02
C GLU A 432 -15.10 14.97 4.39
N LYS A 433 -14.26 14.32 5.20
CA LYS A 433 -13.11 13.55 4.71
C LYS A 433 -13.55 12.36 3.83
N LYS A 434 -14.53 11.56 4.27
CA LYS A 434 -15.05 10.44 3.46
C LYS A 434 -15.65 10.88 2.12
N ILE A 435 -16.26 12.07 2.05
CA ILE A 435 -16.78 12.62 0.79
C ILE A 435 -15.63 12.90 -0.19
N ILE A 436 -14.50 13.40 0.31
CA ILE A 436 -13.29 13.63 -0.51
C ILE A 436 -12.71 12.30 -1.00
N GLU A 437 -12.69 11.28 -0.14
CA GLU A 437 -12.23 9.92 -0.48
C GLU A 437 -13.05 9.31 -1.65
N PHE A 438 -14.33 9.66 -1.82
CA PHE A 438 -15.08 9.26 -3.03
C PHE A 438 -14.55 9.91 -4.31
N GLY A 439 -14.14 11.19 -4.24
CA GLY A 439 -13.52 11.89 -5.36
C GLY A 439 -12.18 11.25 -5.73
N GLU A 440 -11.35 10.98 -4.72
CA GLU A 440 -10.05 10.29 -4.88
C GLU A 440 -10.23 8.88 -5.45
N PHE A 441 -11.21 8.11 -4.97
CA PHE A 441 -11.54 6.78 -5.47
C PHE A 441 -11.80 6.77 -6.98
N ILE A 442 -12.64 7.68 -7.49
CA ILE A 442 -12.92 7.77 -8.93
C ILE A 442 -11.65 8.10 -9.72
N GLN A 443 -10.83 9.03 -9.23
CA GLN A 443 -9.57 9.41 -9.88
C GLN A 443 -8.56 8.26 -9.91
N GLU A 444 -8.46 7.48 -8.84
CA GLU A 444 -7.60 6.28 -8.79
C GLU A 444 -8.06 5.21 -9.78
N VAL A 445 -9.37 4.98 -9.90
CA VAL A 445 -9.92 4.04 -10.89
C VAL A 445 -9.69 4.53 -12.33
N ILE A 446 -9.78 5.84 -12.61
CA ILE A 446 -9.46 6.38 -13.94
C ILE A 446 -7.97 6.18 -14.25
N LEU A 447 -7.09 6.50 -13.29
CA LEU A 447 -5.64 6.32 -13.43
C LEU A 447 -5.26 4.86 -13.72
N PHE A 448 -5.96 3.93 -13.10
CA PHE A 448 -5.83 2.49 -13.37
C PHE A 448 -6.19 2.12 -14.79
N CYS A 449 -7.39 2.48 -15.23
CA CYS A 449 -7.88 2.13 -16.55
C CYS A 449 -6.88 2.60 -17.61
N ARG A 450 -6.30 3.79 -17.42
CA ARG A 450 -5.21 4.32 -18.25
C ARG A 450 -3.94 3.45 -18.20
N LYS A 451 -3.39 3.16 -17.02
CA LYS A 451 -2.18 2.32 -16.88
C LYS A 451 -2.37 0.93 -17.48
N PHE A 452 -3.54 0.34 -17.28
CA PHE A 452 -3.89 -0.95 -17.83
C PHE A 452 -3.99 -0.91 -19.35
N TRP A 453 -4.70 0.07 -19.91
CA TRP A 453 -4.79 0.29 -21.36
C TRP A 453 -3.42 0.46 -22.02
N ILE A 454 -2.49 1.22 -21.39
CA ILE A 454 -1.11 1.36 -21.87
C ILE A 454 -0.41 0.00 -21.93
N THR A 455 -0.61 -0.85 -20.91
CA THR A 455 -0.01 -2.19 -20.85
C THR A 455 -0.57 -3.12 -21.93
N LEU A 456 -1.89 -3.10 -22.15
CA LEU A 456 -2.54 -3.84 -23.23
C LEU A 456 -2.05 -3.37 -24.60
N SER A 457 -1.92 -2.05 -24.78
CA SER A 457 -1.45 -1.45 -26.03
C SER A 457 -0.05 -1.93 -26.39
N LYS A 458 0.88 -1.94 -25.43
CA LYS A 458 2.23 -2.49 -25.61
C LYS A 458 2.21 -3.98 -25.98
N THR A 459 1.33 -4.76 -25.36
CA THR A 459 1.18 -6.19 -25.64
C THR A 459 0.66 -6.42 -27.06
N LEU A 460 -0.35 -5.65 -27.48
CA LEU A 460 -0.90 -5.67 -28.83
C LEU A 460 0.16 -5.29 -29.88
N GLU A 461 0.94 -4.25 -29.64
CA GLU A 461 2.04 -3.83 -30.51
C GLU A 461 3.07 -4.95 -30.72
N CYS A 462 3.45 -5.67 -29.66
CA CYS A 462 4.32 -6.83 -29.76
C CYS A 462 3.72 -7.95 -30.62
N ILE A 463 2.45 -8.30 -30.41
CA ILE A 463 1.77 -9.35 -31.19
C ILE A 463 1.66 -8.95 -32.67
N VAL A 464 1.34 -7.69 -32.95
CA VAL A 464 1.29 -7.16 -34.32
C VAL A 464 2.65 -7.25 -34.99
N LYS A 465 3.73 -6.91 -34.27
CA LYS A 465 5.09 -7.01 -34.78
C LYS A 465 5.43 -8.46 -35.13
N ASP A 466 5.05 -9.42 -34.29
CA ASP A 466 5.30 -10.83 -34.54
C ASP A 466 4.43 -11.41 -35.66
N LEU A 467 3.18 -10.97 -35.81
CA LEU A 467 2.34 -11.31 -36.97
C LEU A 467 2.97 -10.81 -38.27
N ASN A 468 3.45 -9.56 -38.30
CA ASN A 468 4.11 -9.00 -39.48
C ASN A 468 5.37 -9.80 -39.87
N LYS A 469 6.14 -10.28 -38.89
CA LYS A 469 7.26 -11.20 -39.13
C LYS A 469 6.78 -12.53 -39.70
N ALA A 470 5.74 -13.14 -39.10
CA ALA A 470 5.17 -14.40 -39.57
C ALA A 470 4.71 -14.32 -41.03
N LYS A 471 4.07 -13.20 -41.41
CA LYS A 471 3.66 -12.92 -42.80
C LYS A 471 4.83 -12.80 -43.76
N LEU A 472 5.93 -12.16 -43.35
CA LEU A 472 7.14 -12.08 -44.16
C LEU A 472 7.75 -13.47 -44.39
N LEU A 473 7.79 -14.31 -43.35
CA LEU A 473 8.28 -15.69 -43.42
C LEU A 473 7.39 -16.55 -44.31
N LEU A 474 6.07 -16.41 -44.20
CA LEU A 474 5.11 -17.13 -45.04
C LEU A 474 5.31 -16.79 -46.52
N LYS A 475 5.53 -15.52 -46.88
CA LYS A 475 5.82 -15.14 -48.28
C LYS A 475 7.05 -15.85 -48.83
N ALA A 476 8.10 -15.98 -48.02
CA ALA A 476 9.30 -16.72 -48.40
C ALA A 476 9.03 -18.22 -48.55
N ILE A 477 8.28 -18.83 -47.63
CA ILE A 477 7.89 -20.26 -47.71
C ILE A 477 6.98 -20.53 -48.90
N ALA A 478 6.01 -19.66 -49.18
CA ALA A 478 5.10 -19.82 -50.32
C ALA A 478 5.87 -19.83 -51.65
N LEU A 479 6.86 -18.95 -51.76
CA LEU A 479 7.80 -18.94 -52.88
C LEU A 479 8.63 -20.24 -52.92
N GLN A 480 9.20 -20.69 -51.80
CA GLN A 480 9.93 -21.97 -51.73
C GLN A 480 9.06 -23.14 -52.19
N SER A 481 7.83 -23.23 -51.68
CA SER A 481 6.83 -24.23 -52.04
C SER A 481 6.44 -24.17 -53.52
N SER A 482 6.36 -22.97 -54.11
CA SER A 482 6.05 -22.79 -55.52
C SER A 482 7.15 -23.37 -56.43
N VAL A 483 8.42 -23.14 -56.09
CA VAL A 483 9.58 -23.65 -56.82
C VAL A 483 9.73 -25.15 -56.65
N LEU A 484 9.61 -25.68 -55.42
CA LEU A 484 9.57 -27.13 -55.19
C LEU A 484 8.45 -27.79 -56.00
N GLY A 485 7.28 -27.14 -56.07
CA GLY A 485 6.17 -27.59 -56.89
C GLY A 485 6.51 -27.72 -58.38
N PHE A 486 7.40 -26.89 -58.92
CA PHE A 486 7.90 -27.03 -60.30
C PHE A 486 8.90 -28.18 -60.48
N CYS A 487 9.67 -28.53 -59.45
CA CYS A 487 10.70 -29.57 -59.54
C CYS A 487 10.18 -31.00 -59.31
N GLN A 488 9.01 -31.18 -58.68
CA GLN A 488 8.47 -32.51 -58.34
C GLN A 488 7.82 -33.22 -59.53
N ARG A 489 7.97 -34.55 -59.61
CA ARG A 489 7.56 -35.35 -60.79
C ARG A 489 6.07 -35.69 -60.82
N SER A 490 5.42 -35.80 -59.66
CA SER A 490 3.99 -36.16 -59.59
C SER A 490 3.11 -34.95 -59.30
N ASN A 491 1.96 -34.87 -59.96
CA ASN A 491 0.95 -33.83 -59.69
C ASN A 491 0.46 -33.84 -58.24
N MET A 492 0.42 -35.02 -57.60
CA MET A 492 -0.01 -35.16 -56.19
C MET A 492 0.99 -34.52 -55.22
N GLU A 493 2.29 -34.75 -55.38
CA GLU A 493 3.31 -34.16 -54.52
C GLU A 493 3.38 -32.64 -54.69
N ARG A 494 3.28 -32.16 -55.94
CA ARG A 494 3.18 -30.72 -56.25
C ARG A 494 2.02 -30.08 -55.48
N GLN A 495 0.86 -30.72 -55.48
CA GLN A 495 -0.31 -30.19 -54.79
C GLN A 495 -0.16 -30.22 -53.27
N ALA A 496 0.45 -31.27 -52.71
CA ALA A 496 0.68 -31.39 -51.26
C ALA A 496 1.59 -30.26 -50.72
N VAL A 497 2.66 -29.93 -51.44
CA VAL A 497 3.61 -28.85 -51.08
C VAL A 497 2.90 -27.49 -51.04
N ILE A 498 2.06 -27.21 -52.03
CA ILE A 498 1.30 -25.96 -52.15
C ILE A 498 0.22 -25.88 -51.06
N ASN A 499 -0.45 -26.99 -50.73
CA ASN A 499 -1.51 -27.02 -49.73
C ASN A 499 -1.00 -26.68 -48.31
N ASN A 500 0.21 -27.11 -47.94
CA ASN A 500 0.80 -26.78 -46.64
C ASN A 500 1.00 -25.26 -46.48
N ALA A 501 1.50 -24.58 -47.52
CA ALA A 501 1.66 -23.13 -47.49
C ALA A 501 0.31 -22.40 -47.37
N LYS A 502 -0.70 -22.86 -48.10
CA LYS A 502 -2.07 -22.30 -48.03
C LYS A 502 -2.72 -22.50 -46.65
N GLN A 503 -2.45 -23.61 -45.98
CA GLN A 503 -2.96 -23.84 -44.63
C GLN A 503 -2.43 -22.80 -43.65
N VAL A 504 -1.11 -22.54 -43.67
CA VAL A 504 -0.48 -21.51 -42.84
C VAL A 504 -1.03 -20.11 -43.17
N GLU A 505 -1.25 -19.83 -44.46
CA GLU A 505 -1.84 -18.56 -44.91
C GLU A 505 -3.23 -18.31 -44.32
N ASN A 506 -4.09 -19.34 -44.35
CA ASN A 506 -5.44 -19.25 -43.78
C ASN A 506 -5.42 -19.03 -42.25
N GLU A 507 -4.53 -19.71 -41.52
CA GLU A 507 -4.40 -19.52 -40.06
C GLU A 507 -3.94 -18.10 -39.70
N LEU A 508 -2.96 -17.55 -40.44
CA LEU A 508 -2.51 -16.17 -40.23
C LEU A 508 -3.59 -15.13 -40.58
N LEU A 509 -4.44 -15.41 -41.58
CA LEU A 509 -5.57 -14.55 -41.93
C LEU A 509 -6.61 -14.51 -40.80
N ILE A 510 -6.93 -15.65 -40.20
CA ILE A 510 -7.84 -15.74 -39.03
C ILE A 510 -7.27 -14.96 -37.83
N ILE A 511 -5.95 -15.05 -37.61
CA ILE A 511 -5.27 -14.28 -36.55
C ILE A 511 -5.36 -12.77 -36.82
N GLU A 512 -5.18 -12.35 -38.08
CA GLU A 512 -5.29 -10.94 -38.46
C GLU A 512 -6.71 -10.38 -38.27
N GLU A 513 -7.74 -11.14 -38.61
CA GLU A 513 -9.14 -10.77 -38.38
C GLU A 513 -9.41 -10.54 -36.89
N LYS A 514 -9.01 -11.49 -36.03
CA LYS A 514 -9.14 -11.33 -34.56
C LYS A 514 -8.37 -10.13 -34.03
N LEU A 515 -7.17 -9.86 -34.56
CA LEU A 515 -6.39 -8.69 -34.14
C LEU A 515 -7.03 -7.37 -34.56
N ARG A 516 -7.77 -7.36 -35.67
CA ARG A 516 -8.55 -6.19 -36.10
C ARG A 516 -9.69 -5.91 -35.13
N GLU A 517 -10.45 -6.93 -34.75
CA GLU A 517 -11.50 -6.84 -33.72
C GLU A 517 -10.92 -6.34 -32.39
N ILE A 518 -9.78 -6.88 -31.96
CA ILE A 518 -9.09 -6.43 -30.74
C ILE A 518 -8.66 -4.97 -30.83
N ARG A 519 -8.16 -4.50 -31.98
CA ARG A 519 -7.79 -3.10 -32.19
C ARG A 519 -8.99 -2.17 -32.08
N GLU A 520 -10.13 -2.56 -32.64
CA GLU A 520 -11.38 -1.79 -32.56
C GLU A 520 -11.87 -1.72 -31.11
N MET A 521 -11.88 -2.85 -30.40
CA MET A 521 -12.20 -2.89 -28.96
C MET A 521 -11.24 -2.01 -28.14
N MET A 522 -9.94 -2.02 -28.44
CA MET A 522 -8.94 -1.17 -27.78
C MET A 522 -9.13 0.32 -28.06
N ALA A 523 -9.58 0.68 -29.26
CA ALA A 523 -9.90 2.05 -29.63
C ALA A 523 -11.16 2.54 -28.92
N GLN A 524 -12.21 1.71 -28.86
CA GLN A 524 -13.42 1.99 -28.08
C GLN A 524 -13.09 2.18 -26.60
N LEU A 525 -12.30 1.26 -26.02
CA LEU A 525 -11.87 1.36 -24.63
C LEU A 525 -11.11 2.67 -24.36
N ARG A 526 -10.24 3.11 -25.27
CA ARG A 526 -9.56 4.41 -25.14
C ARG A 526 -10.55 5.57 -25.09
N SER A 527 -11.57 5.54 -25.95
CA SER A 527 -12.63 6.55 -25.97
C SER A 527 -13.43 6.54 -24.66
N ASP A 528 -13.82 5.37 -24.19
CA ASP A 528 -14.58 5.22 -22.95
C ASP A 528 -13.80 5.74 -21.73
N ILE A 529 -12.49 5.46 -21.66
CA ILE A 529 -11.60 6.01 -20.62
C ILE A 529 -11.53 7.53 -20.70
N GLY A 530 -11.44 8.12 -21.90
CA GLY A 530 -11.45 9.58 -22.07
C GLY A 530 -12.77 10.22 -21.62
N ASN A 531 -13.89 9.53 -21.81
CA ASN A 531 -15.19 10.00 -21.31
C ASN A 531 -15.27 10.01 -19.78
N LEU A 532 -14.47 9.20 -19.07
CA LEU A 532 -14.42 9.22 -17.60
C LEU A 532 -13.81 10.51 -17.05
N ASP A 533 -12.98 11.22 -17.81
CA ASP A 533 -12.36 12.48 -17.37
C ASP A 533 -13.37 13.61 -17.15
N THR A 534 -14.59 13.46 -17.67
CA THR A 534 -15.70 14.41 -17.49
C THR A 534 -16.44 14.23 -16.17
N ILE A 535 -16.06 13.25 -15.35
CA ILE A 535 -16.73 12.97 -14.07
C ILE A 535 -16.23 13.95 -13.02
N GLU A 536 -17.13 14.82 -12.57
CA GLU A 536 -16.91 15.69 -11.41
C GLU A 536 -17.82 15.28 -10.25
N ILE A 537 -17.24 15.21 -9.05
CA ILE A 537 -17.97 15.02 -7.80
C ILE A 537 -17.97 16.34 -7.03
N SER A 538 -19.13 16.74 -6.50
CA SER A 538 -19.26 17.94 -5.68
C SER A 538 -18.50 17.77 -4.36
N LEU A 539 -17.43 18.54 -4.17
CA LEU A 539 -16.66 18.57 -2.92
C LEU A 539 -17.36 19.44 -1.86
N PRO A 540 -17.25 19.08 -0.56
CA PRO A 540 -17.79 19.88 0.52
C PRO A 540 -16.98 21.18 0.72
N SER A 541 -17.65 22.25 1.16
CA SER A 541 -16.96 23.42 1.72
C SER A 541 -16.39 23.04 3.09
N PHE A 542 -15.07 22.94 3.23
CA PHE A 542 -14.42 22.55 4.49
C PHE A 542 -14.82 23.48 5.64
N ARG A 543 -15.41 22.94 6.71
CA ARG A 543 -15.85 23.74 7.89
C ARG A 543 -14.91 23.67 9.08
N LYS A 544 -13.75 23.03 8.92
CA LYS A 544 -12.77 22.79 10.00
C LYS A 544 -12.50 24.04 10.83
N ASP A 545 -12.05 25.13 10.22
CA ASP A 545 -11.66 26.35 10.94
C ASP A 545 -12.83 26.94 11.73
N PHE A 546 -14.03 26.87 11.17
CA PHE A 546 -15.23 27.38 11.84
C PHE A 546 -15.65 26.51 13.03
N ILE A 547 -15.61 25.18 12.89
CA ILE A 547 -15.89 24.23 13.97
C ILE A 547 -14.85 24.37 15.08
N GLU A 548 -13.57 24.49 14.73
CA GLU A 548 -12.50 24.72 15.71
C GLU A 548 -12.71 26.03 16.48
N ASN A 549 -13.08 27.11 15.80
CA ASN A 549 -13.37 28.39 16.45
C ASN A 549 -14.54 28.30 17.42
N ILE A 550 -15.63 27.60 17.07
CA ILE A 550 -16.76 27.35 17.98
C ILE A 550 -16.28 26.60 19.23
N LEU A 551 -15.54 25.52 19.06
CA LEU A 551 -15.07 24.69 20.18
C LEU A 551 -14.10 25.45 21.09
N ARG A 552 -13.19 26.26 20.51
CA ARG A 552 -12.27 27.13 21.27
C ARG A 552 -13.05 28.17 22.08
N ASN A 553 -14.02 28.84 21.48
CA ASN A 553 -14.84 29.86 22.16
C ASN A 553 -15.63 29.26 23.34
N LYS A 554 -16.11 28.03 23.22
CA LYS A 554 -16.82 27.36 24.32
C LYS A 554 -15.91 27.06 25.51
N ILE A 555 -14.66 26.65 25.28
CA ILE A 555 -13.67 26.43 26.36
C ILE A 555 -13.42 27.75 27.12
N ILE A 556 -13.30 28.86 26.38
CA ILE A 556 -13.12 30.19 26.96
C ILE A 556 -14.33 30.58 27.83
N ARG A 557 -15.56 30.39 27.33
CA ARG A 557 -16.81 30.69 28.07
C ARG A 557 -17.02 29.82 29.31
N SER A 558 -16.66 28.53 29.25
CA SER A 558 -16.74 27.65 30.43
C SER A 558 -15.78 28.03 31.56
N SER A 559 -14.76 28.85 31.26
CA SER A 559 -13.78 29.34 32.24
C SER A 559 -14.19 30.67 32.89
N SER A 560 -15.19 31.38 32.34
CA SER A 560 -15.72 32.64 32.92
C SER A 560 -16.86 32.36 33.89
N THR A 561 -16.77 32.86 35.11
CA THR A 561 -17.77 32.66 36.18
C THR A 561 -19.07 33.46 35.98
N ILE A 562 -19.22 34.17 34.85
CA ILE A 562 -20.31 35.11 34.58
C ILE A 562 -21.20 34.54 33.47
N LEU A 563 -21.99 33.51 33.77
CA LEU A 563 -23.02 33.01 32.86
C LEU A 563 -24.16 34.03 32.73
N ASN A 564 -24.02 35.00 31.83
CA ASN A 564 -25.10 35.92 31.45
C ASN A 564 -26.02 35.29 30.39
N SER A 565 -27.26 35.78 30.28
CA SER A 565 -28.28 35.32 29.32
C SER A 565 -27.80 35.29 27.86
N VAL A 566 -26.89 36.19 27.48
CA VAL A 566 -26.29 36.28 26.14
C VAL A 566 -25.37 35.07 25.84
N GLU A 567 -24.62 34.58 26.82
CA GLU A 567 -23.73 33.42 26.62
C GLU A 567 -24.54 32.14 26.38
N ASN A 568 -25.62 31.94 27.13
CA ASN A 568 -26.55 30.82 26.90
C ASN A 568 -27.19 30.86 25.50
N LEU A 569 -27.52 32.05 24.99
CA LEU A 569 -28.06 32.19 23.62
C LEU A 569 -27.00 31.82 22.57
N LEU A 570 -25.75 32.23 22.77
CA LEU A 570 -24.64 31.90 21.88
C LEU A 570 -24.30 30.40 21.91
N GLU A 571 -24.26 29.78 23.09
CA GLU A 571 -24.06 28.33 23.20
C GLU A 571 -25.15 27.53 22.51
N ASN A 572 -26.42 27.95 22.65
CA ASN A 572 -27.54 27.35 21.92
C ASN A 572 -27.38 27.47 20.40
N ALA A 573 -26.90 28.62 19.92
CA ALA A 573 -26.65 28.85 18.49
C ALA A 573 -25.50 27.97 17.97
N ASP A 574 -24.42 27.85 18.73
CA ASP A 574 -23.26 27.01 18.42
C ASP A 574 -23.62 25.51 18.34
N CYS A 575 -24.39 25.00 19.32
CA CYS A 575 -24.89 23.63 19.31
C CYS A 575 -25.84 23.36 18.13
N ARG A 576 -26.76 24.30 17.83
CA ARG A 576 -27.64 24.21 16.65
C ARG A 576 -26.85 24.23 15.34
N PHE A 577 -25.79 25.03 15.26
CA PHE A 577 -24.92 25.06 14.10
C PHE A 577 -24.26 23.69 13.87
N ILE A 578 -23.63 23.11 14.91
CA ILE A 578 -22.97 21.79 14.81
C ILE A 578 -23.99 20.70 14.46
N TYR A 579 -25.17 20.70 15.09
CA TYR A 579 -26.25 19.78 14.77
C TYR A 579 -26.68 19.87 13.29
N ASN A 580 -26.90 21.09 12.79
CA ASN A 580 -27.27 21.32 11.39
C ASN A 580 -26.13 20.98 10.42
N ALA A 581 -24.88 21.23 10.82
CA ALA A 581 -23.71 20.86 10.04
C ALA A 581 -23.60 19.33 9.89
N LEU A 582 -23.83 18.59 10.97
CA LEU A 582 -23.87 17.13 10.98
C LEU A 582 -24.95 16.58 10.07
N ARG A 583 -26.19 17.07 10.18
CA ARG A 583 -27.29 16.66 9.28
C ARG A 583 -26.98 16.94 7.82
N LYS A 584 -26.41 18.12 7.51
CA LYS A 584 -25.99 18.46 6.14
C LYS A 584 -24.88 17.54 5.63
N ALA A 585 -23.91 17.20 6.48
CA ALA A 585 -22.81 16.29 6.13
C ALA A 585 -23.31 14.86 5.86
N ILE A 586 -24.22 14.34 6.69
CA ILE A 586 -24.87 13.02 6.48
C ILE A 586 -25.60 13.00 5.13
N ASN A 587 -26.48 13.97 4.88
CA ASN A 587 -27.24 14.03 3.63
C ASN A 587 -26.33 14.16 2.41
N LEU A 588 -25.26 14.94 2.51
CA LEU A 588 -24.29 15.11 1.42
C LEU A 588 -23.50 13.81 1.18
N TYR A 589 -23.10 13.11 2.24
CA TYR A 589 -22.42 11.81 2.14
C TYR A 589 -23.31 10.77 1.45
N GLU A 590 -24.58 10.64 1.86
CA GLU A 590 -25.54 9.72 1.24
C GLU A 590 -25.78 10.04 -0.24
N LYS A 591 -26.00 11.33 -0.56
CA LYS A 591 -26.17 11.78 -1.95
C LYS A 591 -24.92 11.51 -2.80
N THR A 592 -23.75 11.79 -2.25
CA THR A 592 -22.47 11.58 -2.96
C THR A 592 -22.22 10.10 -3.16
N SER A 593 -22.41 9.27 -2.12
CA SER A 593 -22.29 7.82 -2.20
C SER A 593 -23.19 7.24 -3.29
N SER A 594 -24.47 7.64 -3.34
CA SER A 594 -25.40 7.19 -4.38
C SER A 594 -25.00 7.69 -5.78
N ALA A 595 -24.52 8.93 -5.91
CA ALA A 595 -24.03 9.46 -7.17
C ALA A 595 -22.79 8.69 -7.67
N THR A 596 -21.81 8.45 -6.79
CA THR A 596 -20.60 7.65 -7.07
C THR A 596 -20.97 6.23 -7.47
N GLU A 597 -21.94 5.61 -6.79
CA GLU A 597 -22.47 4.28 -7.13
C GLU A 597 -23.04 4.25 -8.56
N GLN A 598 -23.85 5.24 -8.93
CA GLN A 598 -24.43 5.33 -10.27
C GLN A 598 -23.37 5.58 -11.34
N ILE A 599 -22.39 6.45 -11.07
CA ILE A 599 -21.25 6.68 -11.94
C ILE A 599 -20.49 5.37 -12.15
N PHE A 600 -20.24 4.63 -11.07
CA PHE A 600 -19.52 3.37 -11.12
C PHE A 600 -20.27 2.35 -11.99
N LYS A 601 -21.53 2.04 -11.64
CA LYS A 601 -22.37 1.06 -12.35
C LYS A 601 -22.58 1.39 -13.83
N LYS A 602 -22.78 2.68 -14.17
CA LYS A 602 -23.10 3.07 -15.56
C LYS A 602 -21.89 3.26 -16.47
N ARG A 603 -20.78 3.78 -15.94
CA ARG A 603 -19.64 4.22 -16.77
C ARG A 603 -18.38 3.38 -16.53
N ILE A 604 -18.03 3.18 -15.26
CA ILE A 604 -16.76 2.55 -14.88
C ILE A 604 -16.84 1.02 -14.99
N GLU A 605 -17.96 0.41 -14.61
CA GLU A 605 -18.16 -1.05 -14.69
C GLU A 605 -18.00 -1.57 -16.13
N MET A 606 -18.55 -0.86 -17.12
CA MET A 606 -18.44 -1.20 -18.53
C MET A 606 -16.97 -1.18 -19.00
N VAL A 607 -16.24 -0.13 -18.62
CA VAL A 607 -14.80 0.01 -18.93
C VAL A 607 -14.00 -1.13 -18.31
N ILE A 608 -14.25 -1.44 -17.03
CA ILE A 608 -13.60 -2.53 -16.31
C ILE A 608 -13.89 -3.88 -16.96
N ARG A 609 -15.13 -4.14 -17.39
CA ARG A 609 -15.51 -5.37 -18.09
C ARG A 609 -14.72 -5.54 -19.39
N ASN A 610 -14.67 -4.49 -20.21
CA ASN A 610 -13.91 -4.50 -21.47
C ASN A 610 -12.40 -4.72 -21.22
N ILE A 611 -11.85 -4.08 -20.19
CA ILE A 611 -10.46 -4.25 -19.72
C ILE A 611 -10.17 -5.71 -19.36
N PHE A 612 -11.16 -6.44 -18.82
CA PHE A 612 -10.99 -7.81 -18.37
C PHE A 612 -11.10 -8.85 -19.50
N ASP A 613 -11.91 -8.60 -20.52
CA ASP A 613 -12.03 -9.52 -21.66
C ASP A 613 -10.83 -9.46 -22.62
N LEU A 614 -10.21 -8.29 -22.75
CA LEU A 614 -9.09 -8.04 -23.68
C LEU A 614 -7.82 -8.88 -23.42
N PRO A 615 -7.29 -9.03 -22.18
CA PRO A 615 -6.16 -9.91 -21.89
C PRO A 615 -6.37 -11.36 -22.31
N ALA A 616 -7.57 -11.90 -22.07
CA ALA A 616 -7.90 -13.27 -22.43
C ALA A 616 -7.86 -13.46 -23.96
N ASN A 617 -8.45 -12.51 -24.70
CA ASN A 617 -8.42 -12.48 -26.15
C ASN A 617 -6.99 -12.33 -26.70
N LEU A 618 -6.18 -11.41 -26.14
CA LEU A 618 -4.78 -11.23 -26.52
C LEU A 618 -3.95 -12.48 -26.26
N ASN A 619 -4.14 -13.15 -25.11
CA ASN A 619 -3.42 -14.40 -24.79
C ASN A 619 -3.83 -15.54 -25.71
N LYS A 620 -5.11 -15.65 -26.07
CA LYS A 620 -5.59 -16.63 -27.05
C LYS A 620 -4.93 -16.41 -28.41
N VAL A 621 -4.90 -15.16 -28.89
CA VAL A 621 -4.24 -14.81 -30.15
C VAL A 621 -2.73 -15.06 -30.09
N LYS A 622 -2.08 -14.69 -28.99
CA LYS A 622 -0.65 -14.94 -28.78
C LYS A 622 -0.31 -16.42 -28.85
N LYS A 623 -1.15 -17.28 -28.26
CA LYS A 623 -1.00 -18.74 -28.31
C LYS A 623 -1.18 -19.27 -29.74
N GLN A 624 -2.23 -18.84 -30.43
CA GLN A 624 -2.49 -19.21 -31.83
C GLN A 624 -1.35 -18.79 -32.77
N LEU A 625 -0.79 -17.58 -32.55
CA LEU A 625 0.37 -17.10 -33.31
C LEU A 625 1.62 -17.93 -33.04
N ALA A 626 1.85 -18.34 -31.78
CA ALA A 626 2.97 -19.21 -31.44
C ALA A 626 2.85 -20.60 -32.12
N GLU A 627 1.66 -21.20 -32.09
CA GLU A 627 1.37 -22.47 -32.78
C GLU A 627 1.56 -22.33 -34.30
N SER A 628 1.13 -21.21 -34.89
CA SER A 628 1.32 -20.92 -36.32
C SER A 628 2.79 -20.71 -36.69
N MET A 629 3.57 -20.07 -35.82
CA MET A 629 5.02 -19.90 -36.00
C MET A 629 5.77 -21.23 -35.95
N GLU A 630 5.32 -22.17 -35.12
CA GLU A 630 5.86 -23.54 -35.09
C GLU A 630 5.55 -24.28 -36.41
N LEU A 631 4.33 -24.16 -36.92
CA LEU A 631 3.95 -24.73 -38.21
C LEU A 631 4.77 -24.14 -39.38
N ILE A 632 5.04 -22.82 -39.35
CA ILE A 632 5.95 -22.14 -40.28
C ILE A 632 7.35 -22.77 -40.23
N ALA A 633 7.89 -23.00 -39.03
CA ALA A 633 9.22 -23.56 -38.87
C ALA A 633 9.30 -25.00 -39.44
N VAL A 634 8.33 -25.85 -39.12
CA VAL A 634 8.27 -27.23 -39.65
C VAL A 634 8.10 -27.25 -41.16
N THR A 635 7.27 -26.35 -41.71
CA THR A 635 7.07 -26.24 -43.16
C THR A 635 8.34 -25.83 -43.88
N HIS A 636 9.10 -24.88 -43.29
CA HIS A 636 10.39 -24.47 -43.82
C HIS A 636 11.41 -25.61 -43.81
N GLU A 637 11.59 -26.29 -42.67
CA GLU A 637 12.52 -27.43 -42.53
C GLU A 637 12.18 -28.55 -43.52
N THR A 638 10.89 -28.84 -43.69
CA THR A 638 10.41 -29.80 -44.69
C THR A 638 10.78 -29.38 -46.12
N ASN A 639 10.64 -28.10 -46.45
CA ASN A 639 11.02 -27.57 -47.76
C ASN A 639 12.54 -27.59 -47.96
N GLU A 640 13.32 -27.25 -46.95
CA GLU A 640 14.78 -27.27 -46.95
C GLU A 640 15.31 -28.69 -47.27
N HIS A 641 14.83 -29.71 -46.55
CA HIS A 641 15.18 -31.11 -46.86
C HIS A 641 14.81 -31.53 -48.28
N ARG A 642 13.65 -31.07 -48.80
CA ARG A 642 13.26 -31.34 -50.19
C ARG A 642 14.21 -30.69 -51.19
N PHE A 643 14.70 -29.49 -50.91
CA PHE A 643 15.72 -28.84 -51.74
C PHE A 643 17.06 -29.58 -51.72
N GLU A 644 17.53 -30.01 -50.55
CA GLU A 644 18.76 -30.80 -50.42
C GLU A 644 18.68 -32.10 -51.24
N LEU A 645 17.55 -32.78 -51.22
CA LEU A 645 17.33 -33.99 -52.03
C LEU A 645 17.39 -33.70 -53.53
N ILE A 646 16.82 -32.59 -53.99
CA ILE A 646 16.85 -32.19 -55.41
C ILE A 646 18.28 -31.86 -55.84
N LEU A 647 19.03 -31.09 -55.03
CA LEU A 647 20.44 -30.75 -55.31
C LEU A 647 21.37 -31.97 -55.25
N GLY A 648 21.10 -32.91 -54.34
CA GLY A 648 21.81 -34.18 -54.29
C GLY A 648 21.59 -35.00 -55.57
N GLN A 649 20.36 -35.02 -56.10
CA GLN A 649 20.03 -35.72 -57.35
C GLN A 649 20.60 -35.05 -58.61
N SER A 650 20.71 -33.72 -58.66
CA SER A 650 21.36 -33.03 -59.78
C SER A 650 22.88 -33.29 -59.81
N ASN A 651 23.53 -33.36 -58.65
CA ASN A 651 24.95 -33.74 -58.58
C ASN A 651 25.22 -35.21 -58.97
N TYR A 652 24.22 -36.10 -58.87
CA TYR A 652 24.34 -37.47 -59.39
C TYR A 652 24.15 -37.57 -60.91
N SER A 653 23.55 -36.57 -61.56
CA SER A 653 23.35 -36.56 -63.02
C SER A 653 24.44 -35.84 -63.79
N ASN A 654 25.22 -34.98 -63.16
CA ASN A 654 26.40 -34.35 -63.76
C ASN A 654 27.63 -34.56 -62.87
N ASN A 655 28.31 -35.70 -63.04
CA ASN A 655 29.78 -35.78 -62.99
C ASN A 655 30.25 -37.22 -63.25
N SER A 656 30.34 -37.56 -64.53
CA SER A 656 31.61 -38.08 -65.03
C SER A 656 32.65 -36.96 -64.92
N SER A 657 33.70 -37.20 -64.14
CA SER A 657 34.95 -36.43 -63.98
C SER A 657 35.03 -35.29 -62.94
N SER A 658 35.91 -35.55 -61.96
CA SER A 658 36.78 -34.63 -61.16
C SER A 658 36.22 -33.73 -60.04
N ASN A 659 36.47 -34.19 -58.81
CA ASN A 659 36.99 -33.46 -57.62
C ASN A 659 36.36 -32.13 -57.18
N SER A 660 35.65 -32.13 -56.04
CA SER A 660 36.16 -31.54 -54.78
C SER A 660 35.15 -31.62 -53.62
N THR A 661 35.67 -32.15 -52.52
CA THR A 661 35.25 -32.14 -51.11
C THR A 661 34.20 -31.09 -50.68
N ILE A 662 32.94 -31.50 -50.45
CA ILE A 662 32.07 -30.90 -49.43
C ILE A 662 31.35 -32.02 -48.66
N CYS A 663 31.88 -32.23 -47.45
CA CYS A 663 31.23 -32.67 -46.21
C CYS A 663 30.38 -33.95 -46.19
N ASN A 664 31.06 -35.01 -45.76
CA ASN A 664 30.52 -36.09 -44.94
C ASN A 664 29.60 -35.56 -43.82
N TYR A 665 28.32 -35.92 -43.86
CA TYR A 665 27.61 -36.36 -42.68
C TYR A 665 27.23 -37.82 -42.90
N GLU A 666 27.85 -38.68 -42.11
CA GLU A 666 27.56 -40.11 -42.06
C GLU A 666 26.10 -40.31 -41.61
N LEU A 667 25.24 -40.75 -42.52
CA LEU A 667 24.09 -41.59 -42.19
C LEU A 667 24.36 -42.94 -42.85
N LYS A 668 25.22 -43.72 -42.20
CA LYS A 668 25.35 -45.16 -42.47
C LYS A 668 24.10 -45.87 -41.97
N ASP A 669 23.66 -46.80 -42.80
CA ASP A 669 22.70 -47.88 -42.55
C ASP A 669 21.22 -47.51 -42.45
N GLY A 670 20.48 -48.07 -43.41
CA GLY A 670 19.05 -47.91 -43.55
C GLY A 670 18.23 -48.69 -42.52
N LYS A 671 17.06 -48.15 -42.22
CA LYS A 671 15.76 -48.83 -42.18
C LYS A 671 14.69 -47.82 -41.78
N SER A 672 13.62 -47.80 -42.58
CA SER A 672 12.28 -47.31 -42.30
C SER A 672 11.92 -47.16 -40.80
N ASN A 673 11.51 -45.94 -40.42
CA ASN A 673 10.46 -45.58 -39.44
C ASN A 673 10.85 -44.28 -38.71
N LEU A 674 10.51 -43.14 -39.30
CA LEU A 674 10.37 -41.88 -38.56
C LEU A 674 9.19 -42.06 -37.59
N LYS A 675 9.50 -42.55 -36.39
CA LYS A 675 8.57 -42.67 -35.26
C LYS A 675 8.33 -41.26 -34.70
N ASP A 676 7.08 -41.00 -34.31
CA ASP A 676 6.50 -39.78 -33.72
C ASP A 676 7.21 -39.19 -32.47
N THR A 677 8.42 -39.61 -32.15
CA THR A 677 9.20 -39.18 -30.98
C THR A 677 10.14 -38.02 -31.27
N GLU A 678 10.59 -37.80 -32.50
CA GLU A 678 11.44 -36.64 -32.82
C GLU A 678 10.63 -35.35 -33.05
N LEU A 679 9.36 -35.46 -33.47
CA LEU A 679 8.45 -34.32 -33.62
C LEU A 679 8.18 -33.57 -32.30
N LYS A 680 8.35 -34.24 -31.14
CA LYS A 680 8.13 -33.63 -29.82
C LYS A 680 9.32 -32.86 -29.26
N ASN A 681 10.55 -33.14 -29.72
CA ASN A 681 11.74 -32.51 -29.13
C ASN A 681 12.07 -31.13 -29.72
N LEU A 682 11.41 -30.73 -30.81
CA LEU A 682 11.54 -29.38 -31.38
C LEU A 682 10.68 -28.31 -30.68
N GLN A 683 9.81 -28.68 -29.73
CA GLN A 683 8.84 -27.75 -29.12
C GLN A 683 9.41 -26.78 -28.06
N LEU A 684 10.68 -26.86 -27.64
CA LEU A 684 11.13 -26.23 -26.39
C LEU A 684 12.31 -25.25 -26.46
N LYS A 685 12.93 -24.96 -27.61
CA LYS A 685 14.14 -24.08 -27.66
C LYS A 685 14.06 -22.81 -28.52
N ASN A 686 12.89 -22.43 -29.04
CA ASN A 686 12.82 -21.47 -30.16
C ASN A 686 12.40 -20.02 -29.83
N LEU A 687 13.16 -19.28 -29.01
CA LEU A 687 13.04 -17.80 -28.99
C LEU A 687 14.33 -17.06 -29.39
N ASP A 688 15.51 -17.59 -29.04
CA ASP A 688 16.79 -17.09 -29.57
C ASP A 688 17.14 -17.67 -30.96
N SER A 689 16.41 -18.69 -31.41
CA SER A 689 16.58 -19.32 -32.72
C SER A 689 16.01 -18.55 -33.90
N ASN A 690 15.24 -17.48 -33.67
CA ASN A 690 14.66 -16.69 -34.76
C ASN A 690 15.72 -16.08 -35.68
N SER A 691 16.91 -15.76 -35.15
CA SER A 691 18.05 -15.28 -35.95
C SER A 691 18.61 -16.39 -36.84
N ALA A 692 18.79 -17.60 -36.29
CA ALA A 692 19.27 -18.78 -37.00
C ALA A 692 18.25 -19.25 -38.06
N PHE A 693 16.97 -19.25 -37.71
CA PHE A 693 15.87 -19.54 -38.63
C PHE A 693 15.87 -18.57 -39.81
N TYR A 694 16.01 -17.27 -39.56
CA TYR A 694 16.09 -16.26 -40.62
C TYR A 694 17.34 -16.41 -41.48
N LEU A 695 18.49 -16.73 -40.87
CA LEU A 695 19.75 -16.97 -41.58
C LEU A 695 19.68 -18.21 -42.46
N ASN A 696 19.06 -19.29 -41.97
CA ASN A 696 18.82 -20.50 -42.76
C ASN A 696 17.88 -20.21 -43.92
N LEU A 697 16.76 -19.53 -43.68
CA LEU A 697 15.83 -19.11 -44.72
C LEU A 697 16.52 -18.25 -45.81
N GLN A 698 17.43 -17.34 -45.43
CA GLN A 698 18.27 -16.59 -46.38
C GLN A 698 19.21 -17.50 -47.20
N LYS A 699 19.85 -18.49 -46.57
CA LYS A 699 20.70 -19.47 -47.27
C LYS A 699 19.89 -20.32 -48.24
N THR A 700 18.76 -20.86 -47.81
CA THR A 700 17.85 -21.65 -48.64
C THR A 700 17.37 -20.83 -49.82
N ASN A 701 16.99 -19.55 -49.63
CA ASN A 701 16.60 -18.66 -50.73
C ASN A 701 17.76 -18.34 -51.69
N SER A 702 18.99 -18.29 -51.21
CA SER A 702 20.18 -18.13 -52.06
C SER A 702 20.44 -19.39 -52.91
N GLN A 703 20.27 -20.59 -52.34
CA GLN A 703 20.32 -21.85 -53.09
C GLN A 703 19.19 -21.94 -54.12
N LEU A 704 17.99 -21.52 -53.73
CA LEU A 704 16.82 -21.42 -54.59
C LEU A 704 17.05 -20.52 -55.79
N ARG A 705 17.72 -19.39 -55.58
CA ARG A 705 18.12 -18.47 -56.65
C ARG A 705 19.04 -19.18 -57.65
N ASN A 706 20.01 -19.96 -57.18
CA ASN A 706 20.90 -20.71 -58.06
C ASN A 706 20.14 -21.78 -58.85
N LEU A 707 19.26 -22.54 -58.19
CA LEU A 707 18.43 -23.57 -58.85
C LEU A 707 17.46 -22.95 -59.87
N LEU A 708 16.85 -21.81 -59.55
CA LEU A 708 16.03 -21.02 -60.47
C LEU A 708 16.86 -20.55 -61.67
N LEU A 709 18.06 -20.00 -61.45
CA LEU A 709 18.95 -19.58 -62.53
C LEU A 709 19.38 -20.76 -63.41
N GLU A 710 19.67 -21.92 -62.84
CA GLU A 710 19.97 -23.15 -63.57
C GLU A 710 18.78 -23.60 -64.42
N THR A 711 17.58 -23.68 -63.84
CA THR A 711 16.36 -24.04 -64.59
C THR A 711 16.00 -23.00 -65.66
N LEU A 712 16.22 -21.71 -65.40
CA LEU A 712 16.04 -20.64 -66.38
C LEU A 712 17.06 -20.76 -67.51
N ASN A 713 18.33 -21.06 -67.19
CA ASN A 713 19.38 -21.31 -68.18
C ASN A 713 19.05 -22.54 -69.03
N ASP A 714 18.56 -23.63 -68.43
CA ASP A 714 18.11 -24.83 -69.14
C ASP A 714 16.90 -24.52 -70.04
N ALA A 715 15.93 -23.74 -69.55
CA ALA A 715 14.77 -23.32 -70.32
C ALA A 715 15.14 -22.36 -71.48
N LEU A 716 16.05 -21.41 -71.24
CA LEU A 716 16.61 -20.52 -72.25
C LEU A 716 17.43 -21.28 -73.29
N GLY A 717 18.15 -22.34 -72.89
CA GLY A 717 18.82 -23.26 -73.80
C GLY A 717 17.84 -23.98 -74.72
N LYS A 718 16.64 -24.34 -74.21
CA LYS A 718 15.52 -24.91 -74.96
C LYS A 718 14.63 -23.82 -75.57
N ARG A 719 15.24 -22.96 -76.39
CA ARG A 719 14.72 -21.72 -77.00
C ARG A 719 13.41 -21.80 -77.80
N ARG A 720 12.75 -22.97 -77.95
CA ARG A 720 11.60 -23.13 -78.87
C ARG A 720 10.23 -23.34 -78.22
N GLU A 721 10.11 -23.63 -76.92
CA GLU A 721 8.78 -23.90 -76.31
C GLU A 721 8.47 -23.17 -74.99
N ALA A 722 9.37 -22.36 -74.44
CA ALA A 722 9.22 -21.78 -73.10
C ALA A 722 8.78 -20.30 -73.10
N SER A 723 7.51 -19.98 -73.42
CA SER A 723 6.95 -18.62 -73.16
C SER A 723 6.33 -18.54 -71.77
N ASP A 724 5.49 -19.51 -71.40
CA ASP A 724 4.69 -19.42 -70.18
C ASP A 724 5.46 -19.77 -68.91
N SER A 725 6.43 -20.70 -68.99
CA SER A 725 7.32 -20.97 -67.86
C SER A 725 8.20 -19.77 -67.54
N MET A 726 8.76 -19.10 -68.56
CA MET A 726 9.60 -17.91 -68.38
C MET A 726 8.85 -16.77 -67.68
N LYS A 727 7.59 -16.50 -68.07
CA LYS A 727 6.77 -15.47 -67.41
C LYS A 727 6.53 -15.77 -65.93
N GLU A 728 6.29 -17.03 -65.59
CA GLU A 728 6.05 -17.44 -64.21
C GLU A 728 7.35 -17.36 -63.40
N THR A 729 8.50 -17.72 -63.99
CA THR A 729 9.83 -17.58 -63.38
C THR A 729 10.21 -16.11 -63.16
N GLU A 730 9.92 -15.22 -64.12
CA GLU A 730 10.14 -13.77 -63.96
C GLU A 730 9.32 -13.18 -62.82
N LYS A 731 8.04 -13.54 -62.70
CA LYS A 731 7.21 -13.11 -61.56
C LYS A 731 7.81 -13.55 -60.22
N MET A 732 8.30 -14.79 -60.14
CA MET A 732 8.96 -15.31 -58.93
C MET A 732 10.24 -14.55 -58.59
N LEU A 733 11.07 -14.19 -59.59
CA LEU A 733 12.27 -13.38 -59.40
C LEU A 733 11.94 -11.97 -58.89
N VAL A 734 10.88 -11.34 -59.40
CA VAL A 734 10.40 -10.04 -58.93
C VAL A 734 9.93 -10.12 -57.48
N GLU A 735 9.21 -11.18 -57.08
CA GLU A 735 8.82 -11.39 -55.68
C GLU A 735 10.00 -11.66 -54.76
N LEU A 736 10.98 -12.47 -55.18
CA LEU A 736 12.24 -12.70 -54.45
C LEU A 736 12.94 -11.38 -54.10
N ASN A 737 13.09 -10.51 -55.10
CA ASN A 737 13.78 -9.23 -54.96
C ASN A 737 13.01 -8.25 -54.05
N ARG A 738 11.68 -8.37 -53.97
CA ARG A 738 10.86 -7.60 -53.02
C ARG A 738 11.01 -8.08 -51.58
N ILE A 739 11.18 -9.38 -51.35
CA ILE A 739 11.31 -9.97 -50.01
C ILE A 739 12.74 -9.78 -49.47
N PHE A 740 13.75 -9.84 -50.33
CA PHE A 740 15.16 -9.55 -50.02
C PHE A 740 15.71 -8.51 -51.02
N PRO A 741 15.73 -7.21 -50.67
CA PRO A 741 16.28 -6.19 -51.54
C PRO A 741 17.76 -6.46 -51.82
N LEU A 742 18.11 -6.59 -53.10
CA LEU A 742 19.49 -6.83 -53.56
C LEU A 742 20.46 -5.74 -53.05
N SER A 743 21.57 -6.14 -52.43
CA SER A 743 22.78 -5.32 -52.41
C SER A 743 23.53 -5.53 -53.73
N LYS A 744 23.17 -4.74 -54.74
CA LYS A 744 23.73 -4.66 -56.11
C LYS A 744 23.74 -5.95 -56.93
#